data_AF-A0A972VE55-F1
#
_entry.id   AF-A0A972VE55-F1
#
_cell.length_a   1.000
_cell.length_b   1.000
_cell.length_c   1.000
_cell.angle_alpha   90.00
_cell.angle_beta   90.00
_cell.angle_gamma   90.00
#
_symmetry.space_group_name_H-M   'P 1'
#
loop_
_entity.id
_entity.type
_entity.pdbx_description
1 polymer ?
#
loop_
_entity_poly.entity_id
_entity_poly.type
_entity_poly.pdbx_seq_one_letter_code
_entity_poly.pdbx_strand_id
1 'polypeptide(L)'
;MRKQVIPNMTTVATLVFGLSLAAAAQTIPFVQALDRAAVSVERLDSILEHALIIGNGNINALVYSDSGNLELVLTKNDVWDARLDTTLDPPLPTLARIKALARGEWPDRNLVLPEGSTWKGPDSYHANPYPCPRACARLILGTRTRRAHWQQIRAQGQHNGWESLDNVGIMSISGQAGASNGWKIDPVEFSTDDYTTLRVALSGSTNAQYYVDVMDSAGQVVFATEWQPTPLEQQTFLFQLPPDKRAGSVILYTWTKDGKHAENRFETVQFEGNKGTIAIDLDATALPTTQARLDIRRAVVQVEGAADGGPAKATIRALAQHNSFLIEADVDARLEQFQTADTPDARIGETDGVRWLHQTIPGDPDWPGMEFAVALANAGPRKVVTIVTSLEADDVVDAAVRAARATMQAQTRKLVSDHEAIWSEFWSASGLEVGDDLMEKTWYRGLYFLRCVSKPGAVPPGLFGSLTTGSPAWHGDYHTNYNIQQTFWGCYAANHPELAEPYDRLIHNYSTRGHWLARTIFDMEGAFYPHVLYAYEPTDPAQVKSPVGRQYIHHVWGFTLGVSGFTVQPLWWHYKYQPDHHFLEHTAYPAVRDVAIFYADFIDQCERRDNHVVLAPSVSPEHWGWTDRFQRNRNCTFDISMARYIFEAAIEGATTLGRDTQRVTRWKQALALL
;
A
#
# COMPACT_ATOMS: atom_id res chain seq x y z
N MET A 1 39.52 -11.87 18.00
CA MET A 1 39.19 -12.39 19.35
C MET A 1 38.92 -11.20 20.27
N ARG A 2 37.67 -10.73 20.29
CA ARG A 2 37.00 -9.86 21.29
C ARG A 2 35.58 -9.67 20.78
N LYS A 3 34.70 -10.61 21.14
CA LYS A 3 33.26 -10.54 20.86
C LYS A 3 32.70 -9.41 21.72
N GLN A 4 32.14 -8.38 21.08
CA GLN A 4 31.29 -7.42 21.76
C GLN A 4 29.95 -8.09 22.03
N VAL A 5 29.62 -8.18 23.31
CA VAL A 5 28.37 -8.73 23.84
C VAL A 5 27.28 -7.69 23.58
N ILE A 6 26.36 -8.03 22.69
CA ILE A 6 25.08 -7.34 22.54
C ILE A 6 24.28 -7.66 23.82
N PRO A 7 23.73 -6.68 24.55
CA PRO A 7 22.96 -6.98 25.75
C PRO A 7 21.67 -7.71 25.34
N ASN A 8 21.45 -8.88 25.94
CA ASN A 8 20.21 -9.63 25.84
C ASN A 8 19.02 -8.70 26.07
N MET A 9 18.16 -8.58 25.05
CA MET A 9 16.79 -8.11 25.24
C MET A 9 16.10 -9.09 26.17
N THR A 10 16.03 -8.71 27.44
CA THR A 10 15.18 -9.40 28.41
C THR A 10 13.75 -9.30 27.87
N THR A 11 13.21 -10.42 27.42
CA THR A 11 11.78 -10.59 27.17
C THR A 11 11.05 -10.21 28.45
N VAL A 12 10.52 -8.98 28.52
CA VAL A 12 9.50 -8.65 29.51
C VAL A 12 8.27 -9.39 29.05
N ALA A 13 8.14 -10.64 29.51
CA ALA A 13 6.86 -11.32 29.53
C ALA A 13 5.99 -10.53 30.48
N THR A 14 5.21 -9.60 29.95
CA THR A 14 4.11 -8.98 30.67
C THR A 14 3.16 -10.11 31.02
N LEU A 15 3.26 -10.62 32.24
CA LEU A 15 2.23 -11.46 32.84
C LEU A 15 0.97 -10.58 32.90
N VAL A 16 0.12 -10.72 31.90
CA VAL A 16 -1.27 -10.29 32.00
C VAL A 16 -1.87 -11.18 33.08
N PHE A 17 -1.94 -10.66 34.31
CA PHE A 17 -2.77 -11.25 35.34
C PHE A 17 -4.21 -11.19 34.84
N GLY A 18 -4.67 -12.32 34.29
CA GLY A 18 -6.06 -12.56 33.99
C GLY A 18 -6.85 -12.53 35.30
N LEU A 19 -7.34 -11.35 35.69
CA LEU A 19 -8.52 -11.25 36.51
C LEU A 19 -9.67 -11.77 35.67
N SER A 20 -10.00 -13.05 35.85
CA SER A 20 -11.22 -13.65 35.33
C SER A 20 -12.42 -13.04 36.06
N LEU A 21 -12.78 -11.81 35.69
CA LEU A 21 -14.18 -11.42 35.72
C LEU A 21 -14.85 -12.38 34.74
N ALA A 22 -15.77 -13.21 35.24
CA ALA A 22 -16.62 -14.02 34.39
C ALA A 22 -17.33 -13.08 33.41
N ALA A 23 -16.79 -12.97 32.20
CA ALA A 23 -17.36 -12.16 31.14
C ALA A 23 -18.74 -12.77 30.86
N ALA A 24 -19.80 -12.03 31.16
CA ALA A 24 -21.08 -12.28 30.52
C ALA A 24 -20.77 -12.40 29.02
N ALA A 25 -21.17 -13.50 28.38
CA ALA A 25 -20.89 -13.73 26.96
C ALA A 25 -21.32 -12.48 26.18
N GLN A 26 -20.34 -11.68 25.75
CA GLN A 26 -20.62 -10.40 25.11
C GLN A 26 -21.27 -10.72 23.77
N THR A 27 -22.54 -10.33 23.63
CA THR A 27 -23.32 -10.57 22.41
C THR A 27 -22.94 -9.53 21.37
N ILE A 28 -22.73 -9.95 20.12
CA ILE A 28 -22.52 -9.02 19.00
C ILE A 28 -23.74 -8.08 18.87
N PRO A 29 -23.56 -6.75 19.05
CA PRO A 29 -24.64 -5.79 18.85
C PRO A 29 -25.06 -5.73 17.37
N PHE A 30 -26.34 -5.46 17.12
CA PHE A 30 -26.90 -5.27 15.76
C PHE A 30 -26.51 -6.35 14.74
N VAL A 31 -26.51 -7.64 15.15
CA VAL A 31 -26.05 -8.76 14.30
C VAL A 31 -26.69 -8.80 12.90
N GLN A 32 -27.93 -8.36 12.76
CA GLN A 32 -28.60 -8.30 11.46
C GLN A 32 -27.97 -7.26 10.53
N ALA A 33 -27.54 -6.09 11.06
CA ALA A 33 -26.83 -5.08 10.29
C ALA A 33 -25.46 -5.59 9.83
N LEU A 34 -24.74 -6.29 10.73
CA LEU A 34 -23.49 -6.97 10.40
C LEU A 34 -23.67 -8.05 9.32
N ASP A 35 -24.69 -8.90 9.43
CA ASP A 35 -24.98 -9.95 8.44
C ASP A 35 -25.38 -9.36 7.07
N ARG A 36 -26.09 -8.22 7.05
CA ARG A 36 -26.38 -7.44 5.82
C ARG A 36 -25.11 -6.83 5.21
N ALA A 37 -24.08 -6.57 6.02
CA ALA A 37 -22.83 -5.98 5.57
C ALA A 37 -21.86 -6.97 4.90
N ALA A 38 -22.18 -8.27 4.91
CA ALA A 38 -21.50 -9.25 4.07
C ALA A 38 -21.37 -8.78 2.61
N VAL A 39 -20.27 -9.17 1.96
CA VAL A 39 -20.01 -8.84 0.56
C VAL A 39 -20.41 -10.03 -0.28
N SER A 40 -21.19 -9.82 -1.33
CA SER A 40 -21.55 -10.87 -2.29
C SER A 40 -21.33 -10.30 -3.68
N VAL A 41 -20.67 -11.10 -4.51
CA VAL A 41 -20.31 -10.75 -5.88
C VAL A 41 -20.84 -11.85 -6.79
N GLU A 42 -21.44 -11.46 -7.90
CA GLU A 42 -21.99 -12.35 -8.92
C GLU A 42 -20.91 -12.99 -9.81
N ARG A 43 -19.70 -12.43 -9.75
CA ARG A 43 -18.53 -12.86 -10.50
C ARG A 43 -17.27 -12.61 -9.67
N LEU A 44 -16.16 -13.25 -10.03
CA LEU A 44 -14.85 -13.15 -9.39
C LEU A 44 -13.72 -12.84 -10.38
N ASP A 45 -14.03 -12.52 -11.63
CA ASP A 45 -13.06 -12.41 -12.73
C ASP A 45 -12.34 -11.05 -12.84
N SER A 46 -12.51 -10.15 -11.87
CA SER A 46 -11.76 -8.91 -11.80
C SER A 46 -11.12 -8.75 -10.43
N ILE A 47 -9.79 -8.62 -10.41
CA ILE A 47 -9.04 -8.36 -9.18
C ILE A 47 -9.36 -6.97 -8.59
N LEU A 48 -9.80 -6.02 -9.43
CA LEU A 48 -10.07 -4.63 -9.02
C LEU A 48 -11.50 -4.44 -8.52
N GLU A 49 -12.47 -5.01 -9.22
CA GLU A 49 -13.90 -4.74 -8.99
C GLU A 49 -14.60 -5.85 -8.19
N HIS A 50 -14.16 -7.09 -8.34
CA HIS A 50 -14.89 -8.26 -7.86
C HIS A 50 -14.09 -9.17 -6.90
N ALA A 51 -12.83 -8.87 -6.63
CA ALA A 51 -12.05 -9.64 -5.68
C ALA A 51 -12.57 -9.48 -4.25
N LEU A 52 -12.48 -10.57 -3.49
CA LEU A 52 -12.80 -10.55 -2.06
C LEU A 52 -11.52 -10.51 -1.23
N ILE A 53 -11.50 -9.66 -0.21
CA ILE A 53 -10.36 -9.55 0.72
C ILE A 53 -10.58 -10.45 1.93
N ILE A 54 -9.56 -11.24 2.26
CA ILE A 54 -9.51 -12.04 3.48
C ILE A 54 -8.17 -11.80 4.19
N GLY A 55 -8.19 -11.59 5.50
CA GLY A 55 -6.97 -11.36 6.28
C GLY A 55 -7.17 -11.59 7.77
N ASN A 56 -6.07 -11.53 8.53
CA ASN A 56 -6.10 -11.78 9.97
C ASN A 56 -5.33 -10.75 10.81
N GLY A 57 -4.99 -9.62 10.22
CA GLY A 57 -4.19 -8.52 10.78
C GLY A 57 -2.70 -8.59 10.43
N ASN A 58 -2.25 -9.67 9.78
CA ASN A 58 -0.84 -9.86 9.41
C ASN A 58 -0.67 -10.51 8.04
N ILE A 59 -1.35 -11.64 7.78
CA ILE A 59 -1.44 -12.23 6.43
C ILE A 59 -2.76 -11.80 5.78
N ASN A 60 -2.71 -11.57 4.47
CA ASN A 60 -3.85 -11.12 3.66
C ASN A 60 -3.87 -11.82 2.31
N ALA A 61 -5.05 -11.89 1.71
CA ALA A 61 -5.18 -12.31 0.33
C ALA A 61 -6.32 -11.61 -0.41
N LEU A 62 -6.10 -11.35 -1.70
CA LEU A 62 -7.16 -11.06 -2.67
C LEU A 62 -7.60 -12.37 -3.33
N VAL A 63 -8.87 -12.71 -3.22
CA VAL A 63 -9.49 -13.91 -3.81
C VAL A 63 -10.25 -13.53 -5.07
N TYR A 64 -9.89 -14.10 -6.20
CA TYR A 64 -10.52 -13.84 -7.51
C TYR A 64 -10.33 -15.05 -8.43
N SER A 65 -10.92 -15.04 -9.62
CA SER A 65 -10.78 -16.10 -10.61
C SER A 65 -10.03 -15.61 -11.85
N ASP A 66 -9.14 -16.45 -12.36
CA ASP A 66 -8.45 -16.23 -13.63
C ASP A 66 -8.27 -17.58 -14.34
N SER A 67 -8.52 -17.56 -15.64
CA SER A 67 -8.43 -18.69 -16.57
C SER A 67 -9.20 -19.93 -16.12
N GLY A 68 -10.34 -19.71 -15.46
CA GLY A 68 -11.17 -20.76 -14.86
C GLY A 68 -10.54 -21.42 -13.63
N ASN A 69 -9.46 -20.87 -13.07
CA ASN A 69 -8.94 -21.23 -11.75
C ASN A 69 -9.46 -20.23 -10.71
N LEU A 70 -9.43 -20.64 -9.44
CA LEU A 70 -9.56 -19.72 -8.32
C LEU A 70 -8.15 -19.34 -7.85
N GLU A 71 -7.84 -18.06 -7.76
CA GLU A 71 -6.52 -17.53 -7.43
C GLU A 71 -6.55 -16.67 -6.17
N LEU A 72 -5.47 -16.75 -5.39
CA LEU A 72 -5.23 -15.89 -4.24
C LEU A 72 -3.89 -15.18 -4.41
N VAL A 73 -3.90 -13.85 -4.39
CA VAL A 73 -2.67 -13.05 -4.22
C VAL A 73 -2.35 -13.00 -2.74
N LEU A 74 -1.34 -13.73 -2.31
CA LEU A 74 -0.96 -13.84 -0.90
C LEU A 74 0.00 -12.73 -0.53
N THR A 75 -0.29 -11.99 0.54
CA THR A 75 0.59 -10.95 1.07
C THR A 75 0.71 -11.05 2.59
N LYS A 76 1.73 -10.40 3.13
CA LYS A 76 1.96 -10.31 4.57
C LYS A 76 2.54 -8.94 4.89
N ASN A 77 2.04 -8.30 5.95
CA ASN A 77 2.37 -6.91 6.27
C ASN A 77 3.87 -6.65 6.44
N ASP A 78 4.63 -7.64 6.92
CA ASP A 78 6.05 -7.55 7.21
C ASP A 78 6.93 -7.96 6.01
N VAL A 79 6.35 -8.28 4.86
CA VAL A 79 7.11 -8.56 3.63
C VAL A 79 7.28 -7.27 2.83
N TRP A 80 8.46 -6.66 2.97
CA TRP A 80 8.86 -5.44 2.28
C TRP A 80 10.25 -5.59 1.66
N ASP A 81 10.41 -5.02 0.48
CA ASP A 81 11.74 -4.61 0.04
C ASP A 81 12.03 -3.27 0.68
N ALA A 82 13.11 -3.16 1.43
CA ALA A 82 13.53 -1.91 2.04
C ALA A 82 14.82 -1.37 1.43
N ARG A 83 15.29 -1.92 0.29
CA ARG A 83 16.43 -1.36 -0.43
C ARG A 83 16.13 0.05 -0.93
N LEU A 84 17.15 0.90 -0.90
CA LEU A 84 17.05 2.28 -1.37
C LEU A 84 18.32 2.67 -2.12
N ASP A 85 18.21 2.92 -3.43
CA ASP A 85 19.32 3.46 -4.22
C ASP A 85 19.40 4.99 -4.06
N THR A 86 20.32 5.46 -3.22
CA THR A 86 20.60 6.90 -3.03
C THR A 86 21.88 7.34 -3.72
N THR A 87 22.44 6.58 -4.66
CA THR A 87 23.78 6.85 -5.22
C THR A 87 23.88 8.18 -5.96
N LEU A 88 22.77 8.64 -6.54
CA LEU A 88 22.67 9.91 -7.27
C LEU A 88 21.90 10.99 -6.52
N ASP A 89 21.51 10.74 -5.26
CA ASP A 89 20.73 11.70 -4.49
C ASP A 89 21.56 12.94 -4.12
N PRO A 90 21.00 14.15 -4.28
CA PRO A 90 21.62 15.35 -3.73
C PRO A 90 21.54 15.33 -2.19
N PRO A 91 22.40 16.10 -1.50
CA PRO A 91 22.30 16.28 -0.04
C PRO A 91 20.92 16.75 0.38
N LEU A 92 20.52 16.41 1.60
CA LEU A 92 19.25 16.90 2.17
C LEU A 92 19.21 18.43 2.17
N PRO A 93 18.14 19.05 1.66
CA PRO A 93 18.00 20.50 1.62
C PRO A 93 17.87 21.10 3.02
N THR A 94 18.65 22.14 3.33
CA THR A 94 18.59 22.82 4.64
C THR A 94 17.66 24.03 4.60
N LEU A 95 17.08 24.38 5.75
CA LEU A 95 16.25 25.58 5.93
C LEU A 95 17.00 26.85 5.48
N ALA A 96 18.30 26.94 5.80
CA ALA A 96 19.15 28.05 5.39
C ALA A 96 19.24 28.17 3.85
N ARG A 97 19.39 27.04 3.15
CA ARG A 97 19.42 27.02 1.68
C ARG A 97 18.09 27.42 1.07
N ILE A 98 16.97 26.92 1.62
CA ILE A 98 15.63 27.27 1.19
C ILE A 98 15.39 28.79 1.34
N LYS A 99 15.73 29.36 2.50
CA LYS A 99 15.64 30.82 2.73
C LYS A 99 16.53 31.64 1.79
N ALA A 100 17.69 31.11 1.39
CA ALA A 100 18.58 31.79 0.44
C ALA A 100 17.98 31.85 -0.97
N LEU A 101 17.40 30.75 -1.47
CA LEU A 101 16.76 30.69 -2.79
C LEU A 101 15.60 31.68 -2.94
N ALA A 102 14.86 31.93 -1.86
CA ALA A 102 13.76 32.90 -1.83
C ALA A 102 14.17 34.35 -2.11
N ARG A 103 15.44 34.68 -1.86
CA ARG A 103 16.01 36.01 -2.09
C ARG A 103 16.68 36.14 -3.46
N GLY A 104 16.88 35.03 -4.17
CA GLY A 104 17.52 34.96 -5.48
C GLY A 104 16.58 34.43 -6.56
N GLU A 105 17.15 34.04 -7.70
CA GLU A 105 16.41 33.34 -8.76
C GLU A 105 16.21 31.87 -8.37
N TRP A 106 15.01 31.35 -8.64
CA TRP A 106 14.66 29.95 -8.39
C TRP A 106 14.85 29.13 -9.67
N PRO A 107 15.95 28.36 -9.81
CA PRO A 107 16.28 27.71 -11.09
C PRO A 107 15.36 26.53 -11.41
N ASP A 108 14.97 25.76 -10.39
CA ASP A 108 13.98 24.69 -10.48
C ASP A 108 13.10 24.71 -9.22
N ARG A 109 11.79 24.91 -9.41
CA ARG A 109 10.82 25.00 -8.29
C ARG A 109 10.56 23.64 -7.64
N ASN A 110 11.02 22.58 -8.29
CA ASN A 110 10.96 21.21 -7.85
C ASN A 110 12.34 20.68 -7.48
N LEU A 111 13.33 21.50 -7.12
CA LEU A 111 14.55 20.96 -6.49
C LEU A 111 15.17 22.03 -5.59
N VAL A 112 15.69 21.62 -4.44
CA VAL A 112 16.50 22.48 -3.57
C VAL A 112 17.90 21.89 -3.52
N LEU A 113 18.78 22.37 -4.40
CA LEU A 113 20.15 21.90 -4.55
C LEU A 113 21.16 22.85 -3.88
N PRO A 114 22.26 22.34 -3.29
CA PRO A 114 23.41 23.16 -2.88
C PRO A 114 23.95 24.04 -4.01
N GLU A 115 24.61 25.14 -3.66
CA GLU A 115 25.22 26.03 -4.66
C GLU A 115 26.28 25.30 -5.50
N GLY A 116 26.25 25.52 -6.82
CA GLY A 116 27.19 24.88 -7.76
C GLY A 116 26.96 23.39 -8.00
N SER A 117 25.95 22.77 -7.38
CA SER A 117 25.60 21.37 -7.63
C SER A 117 24.62 21.22 -8.79
N THR A 118 24.76 20.12 -9.52
CA THR A 118 23.84 19.70 -10.57
C THR A 118 23.44 18.27 -10.31
N TRP A 119 22.21 17.91 -10.65
CA TRP A 119 21.69 16.57 -10.49
C TRP A 119 21.30 16.01 -11.86
N LYS A 120 21.66 14.75 -12.10
CA LYS A 120 21.38 14.00 -13.34
C LYS A 120 21.13 12.53 -12.99
N GLY A 121 19.95 12.01 -13.30
CA GLY A 121 19.53 10.64 -13.01
C GLY A 121 18.12 10.60 -12.44
N PRO A 122 17.53 9.43 -12.19
CA PRO A 122 16.39 9.31 -11.28
C PRO A 122 16.83 9.61 -9.84
N ASP A 123 15.96 10.17 -9.02
CA ASP A 123 16.21 10.33 -7.58
C ASP A 123 15.91 8.98 -6.92
N SER A 124 16.25 8.81 -5.65
CA SER A 124 16.00 7.53 -4.99
C SER A 124 14.54 7.11 -5.08
N TYR A 125 13.59 8.05 -4.93
CA TYR A 125 12.16 7.79 -5.07
C TYR A 125 11.77 7.22 -6.44
N HIS A 126 12.40 7.64 -7.52
CA HIS A 126 12.10 7.12 -8.87
C HIS A 126 13.09 6.05 -9.33
N ALA A 127 14.13 5.76 -8.54
CA ALA A 127 15.09 4.71 -8.82
C ALA A 127 14.55 3.34 -8.39
N ASN A 128 15.06 2.28 -9.03
CA ASN A 128 14.79 0.91 -8.62
C ASN A 128 16.09 0.28 -8.11
N PRO A 129 16.09 -0.38 -6.95
CA PRO A 129 14.94 -0.60 -6.06
C PRO A 129 14.61 0.62 -5.17
N TYR A 130 13.32 0.80 -4.85
CA TYR A 130 12.82 1.69 -3.80
C TYR A 130 11.98 0.91 -2.79
N PRO A 131 11.97 1.31 -1.49
CA PRO A 131 11.24 0.57 -0.47
C PRO A 131 9.75 0.43 -0.77
N CYS A 132 9.23 -0.80 -0.75
CA CYS A 132 7.80 -1.08 -0.99
C CYS A 132 7.36 -2.45 -0.42
N PRO A 133 6.07 -2.62 -0.07
CA PRO A 133 5.52 -3.91 0.31
C PRO A 133 5.47 -4.85 -0.90
N ARG A 134 5.79 -6.13 -0.69
CA ARG A 134 5.81 -7.15 -1.75
C ARG A 134 4.75 -8.23 -1.53
N ALA A 135 4.18 -8.70 -2.63
CA ALA A 135 3.38 -9.93 -2.62
C ALA A 135 4.29 -11.14 -2.36
N CYS A 136 3.77 -12.14 -1.64
CA CYS A 136 4.53 -13.33 -1.28
C CYS A 136 4.47 -14.39 -2.39
N ALA A 137 3.26 -14.74 -2.84
CA ALA A 137 3.04 -15.75 -3.89
C ALA A 137 1.62 -15.66 -4.45
N ARG A 138 1.40 -16.26 -5.61
CA ARG A 138 0.05 -16.62 -6.08
C ARG A 138 -0.24 -18.06 -5.68
N LEU A 139 -1.35 -18.28 -5.01
CA LEU A 139 -1.91 -19.62 -4.85
C LEU A 139 -2.98 -19.82 -5.92
N ILE A 140 -2.83 -20.88 -6.71
CA ILE A 140 -3.78 -21.22 -7.77
C ILE A 140 -4.45 -22.55 -7.41
N LEU A 141 -5.77 -22.53 -7.35
CA LEU A 141 -6.64 -23.69 -7.13
C LEU A 141 -7.23 -24.10 -8.47
N GLY A 142 -6.71 -25.19 -9.03
CA GLY A 142 -6.97 -25.66 -10.38
C GLY A 142 -5.68 -25.92 -11.18
N THR A 143 -5.83 -26.57 -12.32
CA THR A 143 -4.72 -27.00 -13.19
C THR A 143 -4.75 -26.33 -14.57
N ARG A 144 -5.67 -25.40 -14.80
CA ARG A 144 -5.80 -24.73 -16.11
C ARG A 144 -4.63 -23.79 -16.31
N THR A 145 -4.05 -23.85 -17.50
CA THR A 145 -3.04 -22.90 -17.95
C THR A 145 -3.68 -21.53 -18.15
N ARG A 146 -2.96 -20.45 -17.84
CA ARG A 146 -3.44 -19.10 -18.18
C ARG A 146 -3.68 -18.97 -19.68
N ARG A 147 -4.69 -18.20 -20.06
CA ARG A 147 -5.04 -17.91 -21.44
C ARG A 147 -5.23 -16.41 -21.63
N ALA A 148 -4.82 -15.93 -22.79
CA ALA A 148 -5.05 -14.54 -23.17
C ALA A 148 -6.54 -14.24 -23.16
N HIS A 149 -6.94 -13.17 -22.46
CA HIS A 149 -8.31 -12.71 -22.41
C HIS A 149 -8.35 -11.22 -22.07
N TRP A 150 -9.45 -10.55 -22.44
CA TRP A 150 -9.63 -9.14 -22.16
C TRP A 150 -10.13 -8.90 -20.73
N GLN A 151 -9.46 -7.99 -20.03
CA GLN A 151 -9.79 -7.51 -18.69
C GLN A 151 -9.94 -5.99 -18.71
N GLN A 152 -11.03 -5.47 -18.14
CA GLN A 152 -11.14 -4.03 -17.93
C GLN A 152 -10.20 -3.60 -16.79
N ILE A 153 -9.32 -2.65 -17.07
CA ILE A 153 -8.36 -2.13 -16.09
C ILE A 153 -8.57 -0.65 -15.78
N ARG A 154 -9.43 0.04 -16.54
CA ARG A 154 -9.77 1.45 -16.35
C ARG A 154 -11.19 1.74 -16.81
N ALA A 155 -11.97 2.41 -15.98
CA ALA A 155 -13.38 2.72 -16.25
C ALA A 155 -13.79 4.10 -15.68
N GLN A 156 -13.31 5.20 -16.28
CA GLN A 156 -13.60 6.56 -15.78
C GLN A 156 -14.94 7.14 -16.29
N GLY A 157 -15.54 6.53 -17.31
CA GLY A 157 -16.82 6.97 -17.86
C GLY A 157 -18.01 6.60 -16.96
N GLN A 158 -19.16 7.22 -17.23
CA GLN A 158 -20.46 6.70 -16.78
C GLN A 158 -20.87 5.45 -17.57
N HIS A 159 -20.38 5.32 -18.80
CA HIS A 159 -20.45 4.12 -19.63
C HIS A 159 -19.04 3.75 -20.07
N ASN A 160 -18.68 2.46 -19.99
CA ASN A 160 -17.37 1.94 -20.41
C ASN A 160 -17.60 0.56 -21.04
N GLY A 161 -17.60 0.47 -22.36
CA GLY A 161 -17.91 -0.76 -23.10
C GLY A 161 -16.68 -1.39 -23.77
N TRP A 162 -16.71 -2.72 -23.86
CA TRP A 162 -15.93 -3.54 -24.77
C TRP A 162 -16.86 -4.56 -25.40
N GLU A 163 -16.96 -4.51 -26.72
CA GLU A 163 -17.68 -5.50 -27.51
C GLU A 163 -16.72 -6.02 -28.58
N SER A 164 -16.84 -7.30 -28.93
CA SER A 164 -16.11 -7.84 -30.07
C SER A 164 -17.06 -8.56 -31.00
N LEU A 165 -16.93 -8.30 -32.29
CA LEU A 165 -17.68 -8.94 -33.36
C LEU A 165 -16.76 -9.14 -34.56
N ASP A 166 -16.67 -10.37 -35.06
CA ASP A 166 -15.84 -10.75 -36.21
C ASP A 166 -14.37 -10.26 -36.05
N ASN A 167 -13.82 -10.38 -34.85
CA ASN A 167 -12.48 -9.94 -34.44
C ASN A 167 -12.23 -8.43 -34.61
N VAL A 168 -13.28 -7.62 -34.47
CA VAL A 168 -13.19 -6.16 -34.34
C VAL A 168 -13.56 -5.77 -32.90
N GLY A 169 -12.58 -5.23 -32.17
CA GLY A 169 -12.77 -4.76 -30.79
C GLY A 169 -13.35 -3.35 -30.77
N ILE A 170 -14.58 -3.20 -30.30
CA ILE A 170 -15.28 -1.92 -30.18
C ILE A 170 -15.21 -1.46 -28.72
N MET A 171 -14.43 -0.41 -28.49
CA MET A 171 -14.33 0.24 -27.21
C MET A 171 -15.17 1.52 -27.20
N SER A 172 -16.15 1.58 -26.30
CA SER A 172 -17.04 2.74 -26.17
C SER A 172 -16.96 3.39 -24.79
N ILE A 173 -17.19 4.70 -24.73
CA ILE A 173 -17.20 5.46 -23.48
C ILE A 173 -18.11 6.69 -23.56
N SER A 174 -18.77 7.04 -22.46
CA SER A 174 -19.38 8.37 -22.23
C SER A 174 -19.24 8.78 -20.76
N GLY A 175 -19.25 10.08 -20.46
CA GLY A 175 -19.09 10.57 -19.09
C GLY A 175 -18.62 12.02 -19.02
N GLN A 176 -17.63 12.29 -18.16
CA GLN A 176 -17.00 13.60 -18.11
C GLN A 176 -16.03 13.79 -19.27
N ALA A 177 -15.87 15.03 -19.75
CA ALA A 177 -14.82 15.37 -20.70
C ALA A 177 -13.46 14.99 -20.10
N GLY A 178 -12.66 14.21 -20.84
CA GLY A 178 -11.39 13.69 -20.32
C GLY A 178 -11.44 12.26 -19.78
N ALA A 179 -12.63 11.66 -19.65
CA ALA A 179 -12.75 10.29 -19.17
C ALA A 179 -12.16 9.29 -20.17
N SER A 180 -11.57 8.21 -19.66
CA SER A 180 -11.03 7.09 -20.44
C SER A 180 -11.44 5.72 -19.90
N ASN A 181 -11.54 4.77 -20.82
CA ASN A 181 -11.86 3.35 -20.65
C ASN A 181 -10.66 2.56 -21.18
N GLY A 182 -10.19 1.56 -20.44
CA GLY A 182 -8.97 0.82 -20.75
C GLY A 182 -9.13 -0.67 -20.54
N TRP A 183 -8.71 -1.46 -21.53
CA TRP A 183 -8.81 -2.91 -21.54
C TRP A 183 -7.45 -3.51 -21.84
N LYS A 184 -7.05 -4.48 -21.02
CA LYS A 184 -5.79 -5.21 -21.12
C LYS A 184 -6.06 -6.63 -21.59
N ILE A 185 -5.21 -7.15 -22.47
CA ILE A 185 -5.12 -8.58 -22.75
C ILE A 185 -3.79 -9.14 -22.27
N ASP A 186 -3.86 -10.18 -21.45
CA ASP A 186 -2.71 -10.91 -20.92
C ASP A 186 -3.00 -12.42 -20.74
N PRO A 187 -1.99 -13.29 -20.90
CA PRO A 187 -0.61 -13.00 -21.33
C PRO A 187 -0.44 -12.90 -22.86
N VAL A 188 0.51 -12.07 -23.31
CA VAL A 188 0.95 -11.92 -24.72
C VAL A 188 2.48 -11.93 -24.76
N GLU A 189 3.10 -13.11 -24.57
CA GLU A 189 4.54 -13.25 -24.35
C GLU A 189 5.37 -13.33 -25.64
N PHE A 190 6.21 -12.33 -25.92
CA PHE A 190 7.18 -12.36 -27.03
C PHE A 190 8.39 -11.42 -26.79
N SER A 191 9.47 -11.57 -27.57
CA SER A 191 10.61 -10.65 -27.58
C SER A 191 10.41 -9.56 -28.63
N THR A 192 10.74 -8.31 -28.30
CA THR A 192 10.69 -7.19 -29.25
C THR A 192 11.80 -7.24 -30.31
N ASP A 193 12.81 -8.09 -30.14
CA ASP A 193 13.82 -8.35 -31.17
C ASP A 193 13.28 -9.24 -32.30
N ASP A 194 12.31 -10.11 -31.96
CA ASP A 194 11.66 -11.01 -32.90
C ASP A 194 10.48 -10.33 -33.62
N TYR A 195 9.82 -9.40 -32.91
CA TYR A 195 8.66 -8.64 -33.37
C TYR A 195 8.88 -7.16 -33.09
N THR A 196 9.38 -6.43 -34.09
CA THR A 196 9.88 -5.06 -33.94
C THR A 196 8.84 -3.99 -34.22
N THR A 197 7.69 -4.35 -34.82
CA THR A 197 6.67 -3.38 -35.25
C THR A 197 5.31 -3.74 -34.67
N LEU A 198 4.69 -2.80 -33.95
CA LEU A 198 3.27 -2.84 -33.59
C LEU A 198 2.45 -2.19 -34.70
N ARG A 199 1.50 -2.92 -35.26
CA ARG A 199 0.52 -2.45 -36.23
C ARG A 199 -0.85 -2.34 -35.58
N VAL A 200 -1.44 -1.16 -35.67
CA VAL A 200 -2.80 -0.89 -35.19
C VAL A 200 -3.63 -0.35 -36.33
N ALA A 201 -4.69 -1.06 -36.72
CA ALA A 201 -5.73 -0.51 -37.58
C ALA A 201 -6.95 -0.18 -36.72
N LEU A 202 -7.39 1.06 -36.79
CA LEU A 202 -8.59 1.51 -36.08
C LEU A 202 -9.37 2.58 -36.85
N SER A 203 -10.65 2.70 -36.53
CA SER A 203 -11.56 3.80 -36.87
C SER A 203 -12.39 4.21 -35.65
N GLY A 204 -13.17 5.28 -35.72
CA GLY A 204 -14.02 5.67 -34.61
C GLY A 204 -14.74 7.00 -34.75
N SER A 205 -15.21 7.54 -33.62
CA SER A 205 -15.96 8.79 -33.58
C SER A 205 -15.06 10.03 -33.52
N THR A 206 -15.57 11.18 -33.95
CA THR A 206 -14.80 12.45 -34.04
C THR A 206 -14.31 12.99 -32.70
N ASN A 207 -14.97 12.61 -31.61
CA ASN A 207 -14.62 12.99 -30.24
C ASN A 207 -13.81 11.91 -29.49
N ALA A 208 -13.48 10.79 -30.16
CA ALA A 208 -12.67 9.74 -29.58
C ALA A 208 -11.17 10.02 -29.74
N GLN A 209 -10.41 9.56 -28.74
CA GLN A 209 -8.97 9.39 -28.84
C GLN A 209 -8.62 7.96 -28.45
N TYR A 210 -7.49 7.48 -28.99
CA TYR A 210 -6.95 6.17 -28.66
C TYR A 210 -5.54 6.27 -28.08
N TYR A 211 -5.18 5.23 -27.34
CA TYR A 211 -3.85 5.04 -26.76
C TYR A 211 -3.57 3.55 -26.66
N VAL A 212 -2.33 3.14 -26.89
CA VAL A 212 -1.91 1.74 -26.80
C VAL A 212 -0.66 1.61 -25.95
N ASP A 213 -0.71 0.73 -24.94
CA ASP A 213 0.46 0.28 -24.17
C ASP A 213 0.83 -1.15 -24.54
N VAL A 214 2.13 -1.41 -24.53
CA VAL A 214 2.70 -2.75 -24.43
C VAL A 214 3.48 -2.79 -23.13
N MET A 215 3.11 -3.72 -22.25
CA MET A 215 3.77 -3.90 -20.95
C MET A 215 4.53 -5.22 -20.93
N ASP A 216 5.59 -5.31 -20.14
CA ASP A 216 6.23 -6.59 -19.82
C ASP A 216 5.39 -7.42 -18.82
N SER A 217 5.86 -8.62 -18.48
CA SER A 217 5.18 -9.49 -17.50
C SER A 217 5.22 -8.95 -16.06
N ALA A 218 6.08 -7.98 -15.77
CA ALA A 218 6.16 -7.27 -14.49
C ALA A 218 5.29 -6.01 -14.46
N GLY A 219 4.58 -5.70 -15.57
CA GLY A 219 3.72 -4.53 -15.70
C GLY A 219 4.47 -3.22 -15.98
N GLN A 220 5.74 -3.27 -16.36
CA GLN A 220 6.49 -2.08 -16.78
C GLN A 220 6.21 -1.77 -18.25
N VAL A 221 6.15 -0.47 -18.58
CA VAL A 221 5.97 0.00 -19.96
C VAL A 221 7.16 -0.42 -20.82
N VAL A 222 6.89 -1.27 -21.80
CA VAL A 222 7.82 -1.60 -22.89
C VAL A 222 7.71 -0.55 -23.97
N PHE A 223 6.48 -0.21 -24.36
CA PHE A 223 6.17 0.79 -25.37
C PHE A 223 4.82 1.43 -25.05
N ALA A 224 4.69 2.72 -25.35
CA ALA A 224 3.44 3.43 -25.24
C ALA A 224 3.30 4.45 -26.36
N THR A 225 2.09 4.63 -26.88
CA THR A 225 1.80 5.75 -27.79
C THR A 225 1.63 7.06 -27.00
N GLU A 226 1.41 8.18 -27.69
CA GLU A 226 0.70 9.32 -27.09
C GLU A 226 -0.80 9.17 -27.33
N TRP A 227 -1.61 9.99 -26.65
CA TRP A 227 -3.04 10.09 -26.96
C TRP A 227 -3.21 10.69 -28.35
N GLN A 228 -3.87 9.94 -29.23
CA GLN A 228 -4.05 10.32 -30.64
C GLN A 228 -5.55 10.45 -30.97
N PRO A 229 -5.96 11.46 -31.76
CA PRO A 229 -7.30 11.50 -32.33
C PRO A 229 -7.60 10.24 -33.13
N THR A 230 -8.77 9.66 -32.92
CA THR A 230 -9.20 8.49 -33.69
C THR A 230 -9.69 8.93 -35.07
N PRO A 231 -9.23 8.29 -36.15
CA PRO A 231 -9.67 8.62 -37.50
C PRO A 231 -11.11 8.15 -37.73
N LEU A 232 -11.88 8.93 -38.51
CA LEU A 232 -13.27 8.60 -38.85
C LEU A 232 -13.37 7.35 -39.75
N GLU A 233 -12.45 7.23 -40.69
CA GLU A 233 -12.31 6.07 -41.56
C GLU A 233 -11.14 5.22 -41.07
N GLN A 234 -11.18 3.93 -41.37
CA GLN A 234 -10.12 3.00 -40.96
C GLN A 234 -8.76 3.47 -41.47
N GLN A 235 -7.82 3.60 -40.54
CA GLN A 235 -6.43 3.91 -40.83
C GLN A 235 -5.50 2.95 -40.10
N THR A 236 -4.39 2.59 -40.76
CA THR A 236 -3.33 1.78 -40.16
C THR A 236 -2.19 2.67 -39.66
N PHE A 237 -1.77 2.43 -38.43
CA PHE A 237 -0.63 3.04 -37.77
C PHE A 237 0.43 1.96 -37.50
N LEU A 238 1.70 2.32 -37.70
CA LEU A 238 2.85 1.46 -37.45
C LEU A 238 3.75 2.12 -36.42
N PHE A 239 4.08 1.40 -35.36
CA PHE A 239 4.94 1.86 -34.28
C PHE A 239 6.13 0.92 -34.14
N GLN A 240 7.34 1.47 -34.02
CA GLN A 240 8.53 0.67 -33.77
C GLN A 240 8.66 0.39 -32.27
N LEU A 241 8.81 -0.88 -31.92
CA LEU A 241 9.07 -1.32 -30.56
C LEU A 241 10.56 -1.18 -30.23
N PRO A 242 10.92 -0.84 -28.98
CA PRO A 242 12.31 -0.79 -28.57
C PRO A 242 12.93 -2.21 -28.55
N PRO A 243 14.19 -2.38 -28.97
CA PRO A 243 14.89 -3.67 -28.90
C PRO A 243 15.17 -4.11 -27.46
N ASP A 244 15.59 -5.36 -27.29
CA ASP A 244 16.01 -5.96 -26.01
C ASP A 244 14.93 -5.90 -24.91
N LYS A 245 13.66 -5.98 -25.28
CA LYS A 245 12.52 -6.02 -24.35
C LYS A 245 11.68 -7.27 -24.55
N ARG A 246 10.85 -7.60 -23.55
CA ARG A 246 9.83 -8.64 -23.66
C ARG A 246 8.46 -8.07 -23.35
N ALA A 247 7.51 -8.29 -24.26
CA ALA A 247 6.12 -8.01 -24.02
C ALA A 247 5.49 -9.15 -23.20
N GLY A 248 4.56 -8.78 -22.32
CA GLY A 248 3.74 -9.69 -21.52
C GLY A 248 2.25 -9.36 -21.57
N SER A 249 1.87 -8.12 -21.93
CA SER A 249 0.47 -7.73 -22.15
C SER A 249 0.33 -6.54 -23.10
N VAL A 250 -0.88 -6.33 -23.61
CA VAL A 250 -1.25 -5.16 -24.43
C VAL A 250 -2.45 -4.49 -23.80
N ILE A 251 -2.46 -3.16 -23.76
CA ILE A 251 -3.59 -2.38 -23.26
C ILE A 251 -4.06 -1.41 -24.34
N LEU A 252 -5.36 -1.40 -24.58
CA LEU A 252 -6.03 -0.46 -25.46
C LEU A 252 -6.86 0.51 -24.63
N TYR A 253 -6.84 1.78 -24.98
CA TYR A 253 -7.69 2.78 -24.36
C TYR A 253 -8.52 3.58 -25.35
N THR A 254 -9.68 4.01 -24.88
CA THR A 254 -10.57 4.98 -25.52
C THR A 254 -10.86 6.12 -24.57
N TRP A 255 -10.78 7.35 -25.07
CA TRP A 255 -11.04 8.57 -24.32
C TRP A 255 -12.16 9.37 -25.01
N THR A 256 -13.03 10.04 -24.24
CA THR A 256 -13.99 11.04 -24.78
C THR A 256 -13.55 12.49 -24.55
N LYS A 257 -13.36 13.25 -25.64
CA LYS A 257 -12.88 14.64 -25.58
C LYS A 257 -13.89 15.59 -24.94
N ASP A 258 -15.18 15.36 -25.15
CA ASP A 258 -16.26 16.26 -24.76
C ASP A 258 -17.27 15.63 -23.77
N GLY A 259 -17.02 14.39 -23.33
CA GLY A 259 -17.87 13.65 -22.40
C GLY A 259 -19.04 12.92 -23.08
N LYS A 260 -19.31 13.21 -24.37
CA LYS A 260 -20.34 12.47 -25.11
C LYS A 260 -19.86 11.06 -25.45
N HIS A 261 -20.78 10.23 -25.93
CA HIS A 261 -20.44 8.90 -26.43
C HIS A 261 -19.32 8.99 -27.48
N ALA A 262 -18.25 8.25 -27.24
CA ALA A 262 -17.08 8.14 -28.08
C ALA A 262 -16.74 6.66 -28.28
N GLU A 263 -16.26 6.31 -29.46
CA GLU A 263 -16.01 4.92 -29.84
C GLU A 263 -14.70 4.80 -30.63
N ASN A 264 -13.89 3.80 -30.28
CA ASN A 264 -12.79 3.29 -31.10
C ASN A 264 -13.12 1.86 -31.53
N ARG A 265 -13.02 1.59 -32.82
CA ARG A 265 -13.12 0.27 -33.43
C ARG A 265 -11.72 -0.15 -33.82
N PHE A 266 -11.14 -1.09 -33.09
CA PHE A 266 -9.85 -1.68 -33.41
C PHE A 266 -10.10 -2.85 -34.36
N GLU A 267 -9.76 -2.71 -35.64
CA GLU A 267 -9.90 -3.81 -36.61
C GLU A 267 -8.67 -4.71 -36.65
N THR A 268 -7.50 -4.22 -36.23
CA THR A 268 -6.29 -5.03 -36.13
C THR A 268 -5.37 -4.50 -35.04
N VAL A 269 -4.88 -5.38 -34.18
CA VAL A 269 -3.75 -5.12 -33.29
C VAL A 269 -2.80 -6.31 -33.46
N GLN A 270 -1.63 -6.10 -34.05
CA GLN A 270 -0.70 -7.18 -34.30
C GLN A 270 0.77 -6.74 -34.24
N PHE A 271 1.64 -7.68 -33.94
CA PHE A 271 3.08 -7.49 -33.88
C PHE A 271 3.73 -8.19 -35.06
N GLU A 272 4.58 -7.48 -35.79
CA GLU A 272 5.26 -7.93 -37.01
C GLU A 272 6.78 -7.94 -36.79
N GLY A 273 7.46 -8.96 -37.30
CA GLY A 273 8.92 -9.00 -37.32
C GLY A 273 9.47 -10.20 -38.07
N ASN A 274 10.73 -10.56 -37.78
CA ASN A 274 11.47 -11.58 -38.52
C ASN A 274 10.91 -13.01 -38.30
N LYS A 275 10.17 -13.24 -37.21
CA LYS A 275 9.47 -14.50 -36.91
C LYS A 275 8.01 -14.53 -37.36
N GLY A 276 7.60 -13.57 -38.21
CA GLY A 276 6.25 -13.49 -38.77
C GLY A 276 5.38 -12.49 -38.03
N THR A 277 4.13 -12.87 -37.76
CA THR A 277 3.11 -11.98 -37.17
C THR A 277 2.42 -12.64 -35.99
N ILE A 278 2.26 -11.89 -34.89
CA ILE A 278 1.39 -12.24 -33.76
C ILE A 278 0.18 -11.31 -33.81
N ALA A 279 -0.99 -11.84 -34.16
CA ALA A 279 -2.24 -11.10 -34.08
C ALA A 279 -2.84 -11.22 -32.67
N ILE A 280 -3.32 -10.11 -32.12
CA ILE A 280 -4.09 -10.10 -30.88
C ILE A 280 -5.51 -10.52 -31.20
N ASP A 281 -5.99 -11.52 -30.47
CA ASP A 281 -7.37 -12.00 -30.54
C ASP A 281 -8.29 -10.98 -29.85
N LEU A 282 -9.00 -10.18 -30.65
CA LEU A 282 -9.95 -9.18 -30.17
C LEU A 282 -11.25 -9.85 -29.69
N ASP A 283 -11.55 -11.05 -30.19
CA ASP A 283 -12.69 -11.89 -29.79
C ASP A 283 -12.43 -12.72 -28.53
N ALA A 284 -11.24 -12.62 -27.93
CA ALA A 284 -10.87 -13.42 -26.76
C ALA A 284 -11.94 -13.33 -25.66
N THR A 285 -12.68 -14.41 -25.48
CA THR A 285 -13.92 -14.43 -24.68
C THR A 285 -13.66 -14.20 -23.20
N ALA A 286 -14.61 -13.57 -22.52
CA ALA A 286 -14.64 -13.52 -21.06
C ALA A 286 -14.50 -14.92 -20.47
N LEU A 287 -13.63 -15.05 -19.48
CA LEU A 287 -13.33 -16.34 -18.87
C LEU A 287 -14.45 -16.83 -17.96
N PRO A 288 -14.58 -18.15 -17.75
CA PRO A 288 -15.51 -18.69 -16.77
C PRO A 288 -15.28 -18.08 -15.39
N THR A 289 -16.36 -17.62 -14.77
CA THR A 289 -16.37 -17.00 -13.43
C THR A 289 -17.43 -17.65 -12.55
N THR A 290 -17.54 -17.23 -11.29
CA THR A 290 -18.49 -17.79 -10.33
C THR A 290 -18.88 -16.74 -9.28
N GLN A 291 -20.03 -16.97 -8.63
CA GLN A 291 -20.46 -16.17 -7.51
C GLN A 291 -19.65 -16.48 -6.26
N ALA A 292 -19.49 -15.48 -5.40
CA ALA A 292 -18.85 -15.66 -4.10
C ALA A 292 -19.40 -14.71 -3.05
N ARG A 293 -19.23 -15.11 -1.79
CA ARG A 293 -19.65 -14.36 -0.62
C ARG A 293 -18.55 -14.31 0.41
N LEU A 294 -18.27 -13.11 0.93
CA LEU A 294 -17.49 -12.88 2.13
C LEU A 294 -18.44 -12.62 3.31
N ASP A 295 -18.47 -13.55 4.24
CA ASP A 295 -19.09 -13.36 5.56
C ASP A 295 -18.07 -12.68 6.48
N ILE A 296 -18.23 -11.37 6.69
CA ILE A 296 -17.32 -10.56 7.53
C ILE A 296 -17.49 -10.82 9.02
N ARG A 297 -18.62 -11.40 9.46
CA ARG A 297 -18.83 -11.76 10.86
C ARG A 297 -17.95 -12.94 11.26
N ARG A 298 -17.73 -13.86 10.32
CA ARG A 298 -16.93 -15.07 10.50
C ARG A 298 -15.59 -15.05 9.76
N ALA A 299 -15.31 -13.97 9.03
CA ALA A 299 -14.17 -13.81 8.13
C ALA A 299 -13.89 -15.05 7.27
N VAL A 300 -14.91 -15.44 6.50
CA VAL A 300 -14.83 -16.59 5.59
C VAL A 300 -15.33 -16.20 4.20
N VAL A 301 -14.54 -16.54 3.19
CA VAL A 301 -14.96 -16.46 1.79
C VAL A 301 -15.51 -17.81 1.36
N GLN A 302 -16.67 -17.79 0.70
CA GLN A 302 -17.36 -18.94 0.14
C GLN A 302 -17.53 -18.69 -1.36
N VAL A 303 -16.94 -19.57 -2.16
CA VAL A 303 -17.02 -19.54 -3.62
C VAL A 303 -17.95 -20.67 -4.05
N GLU A 304 -18.98 -20.37 -4.84
CA GLU A 304 -19.99 -21.34 -5.22
C GLU A 304 -19.45 -22.43 -6.16
N GLY A 305 -18.45 -22.05 -6.96
CA GLY A 305 -17.90 -22.87 -8.04
C GLY A 305 -18.73 -22.71 -9.31
N ALA A 306 -18.13 -23.04 -10.45
CA ALA A 306 -18.81 -23.05 -11.74
C ALA A 306 -18.87 -24.48 -12.31
N ALA A 307 -19.95 -24.79 -13.01
CA ALA A 307 -19.99 -25.97 -13.87
C ALA A 307 -18.95 -25.84 -15.01
N ASP A 308 -18.57 -26.98 -15.60
CA ASP A 308 -17.84 -27.10 -16.87
C ASP A 308 -16.77 -26.02 -17.15
N GLY A 309 -15.53 -26.26 -16.73
CA GLY A 309 -14.43 -25.39 -17.18
C GLY A 309 -14.16 -24.16 -16.29
N GLY A 310 -14.96 -23.90 -15.25
CA GLY A 310 -14.78 -22.72 -14.39
C GLY A 310 -14.18 -22.97 -13.00
N PRO A 311 -14.07 -21.90 -12.17
CA PRO A 311 -13.40 -21.94 -10.86
C PRO A 311 -14.04 -22.95 -9.92
N ALA A 312 -13.22 -23.57 -9.06
CA ALA A 312 -13.69 -24.57 -8.12
C ALA A 312 -14.50 -23.95 -6.97
N LYS A 313 -15.46 -24.72 -6.45
CA LYS A 313 -16.11 -24.42 -5.17
C LYS A 313 -15.05 -24.40 -4.06
N ALA A 314 -15.05 -23.37 -3.23
CA ALA A 314 -14.06 -23.21 -2.18
C ALA A 314 -14.62 -22.55 -0.92
N THR A 315 -14.04 -22.86 0.24
CA THR A 315 -14.19 -22.10 1.48
C THR A 315 -12.81 -21.69 1.97
N ILE A 316 -12.59 -20.41 2.23
CA ILE A 316 -11.26 -19.83 2.51
C ILE A 316 -11.32 -19.00 3.81
N ARG A 317 -10.35 -19.22 4.71
CA ARG A 317 -10.14 -18.43 5.93
C ARG A 317 -8.67 -18.08 6.10
N ALA A 318 -8.37 -16.84 6.45
CA ALA A 318 -7.11 -16.49 7.09
C ALA A 318 -7.28 -16.73 8.60
N LEU A 319 -6.67 -17.81 9.12
CA LEU A 319 -6.91 -18.21 10.51
C LEU A 319 -6.47 -17.09 11.47
N ALA A 320 -7.30 -16.78 12.47
CA ALA A 320 -7.05 -15.58 13.29
C ALA A 320 -5.85 -15.75 14.25
N GLN A 321 -5.58 -17.00 14.65
CA GLN A 321 -4.50 -17.40 15.57
C GLN A 321 -3.17 -17.75 14.88
N HIS A 322 -3.17 -17.92 13.55
CA HIS A 322 -2.03 -18.49 12.81
C HIS A 322 -1.75 -17.67 11.56
N ASN A 323 -0.49 -17.55 11.15
CA ASN A 323 -0.14 -17.02 9.83
C ASN A 323 -0.39 -18.07 8.73
N SER A 324 -1.57 -18.69 8.75
CA SER A 324 -1.98 -19.73 7.83
C SER A 324 -3.37 -19.48 7.25
N PHE A 325 -3.51 -19.70 5.94
CA PHE A 325 -4.79 -19.85 5.27
C PHE A 325 -5.25 -21.31 5.37
N LEU A 326 -6.51 -21.51 5.74
CA LEU A 326 -7.21 -22.79 5.69
C LEU A 326 -8.22 -22.74 4.54
N ILE A 327 -8.07 -23.67 3.60
CA ILE A 327 -8.86 -23.70 2.37
C ILE A 327 -9.46 -25.09 2.18
N GLU A 328 -10.74 -25.15 1.90
CA GLU A 328 -11.46 -26.37 1.54
C GLU A 328 -11.93 -26.22 0.08
N ALA A 329 -11.34 -26.98 -0.84
CA ALA A 329 -11.67 -27.01 -2.26
C ALA A 329 -11.30 -28.38 -2.85
N ASP A 330 -12.16 -29.00 -3.66
CA ASP A 330 -11.90 -30.33 -4.23
C ASP A 330 -11.16 -30.26 -5.58
N VAL A 331 -10.02 -29.58 -5.57
CA VAL A 331 -9.10 -29.43 -6.70
C VAL A 331 -7.66 -29.38 -6.21
N ASP A 332 -6.71 -29.62 -7.10
CA ASP A 332 -5.30 -29.40 -6.80
C ASP A 332 -4.97 -27.91 -6.66
N ALA A 333 -3.91 -27.65 -5.90
CA ALA A 333 -3.37 -26.33 -5.66
C ALA A 333 -1.92 -26.24 -6.13
N ARG A 334 -1.43 -25.05 -6.48
CA ARG A 334 0.00 -24.79 -6.70
C ARG A 334 0.38 -23.38 -6.28
N LEU A 335 1.67 -23.18 -6.01
CA LEU A 335 2.27 -21.87 -5.74
C LEU A 335 2.99 -21.38 -6.98
N GLU A 336 2.82 -20.10 -7.29
CA GLU A 336 3.59 -19.37 -8.31
C GLU A 336 4.23 -18.14 -7.67
N GLN A 337 5.42 -17.78 -8.14
CA GLN A 337 6.12 -16.57 -7.71
C GLN A 337 5.40 -15.32 -8.23
N PHE A 338 5.37 -14.26 -7.42
CA PHE A 338 5.17 -12.90 -7.93
C PHE A 338 6.52 -12.35 -8.40
N GLN A 339 6.78 -12.41 -9.71
CA GLN A 339 8.05 -11.97 -10.26
C GLN A 339 8.08 -10.43 -10.35
N THR A 340 9.18 -9.82 -9.90
CA THR A 340 9.48 -8.40 -10.10
C THR A 340 10.84 -8.28 -10.77
N ALA A 341 11.07 -7.18 -11.49
CA ALA A 341 12.31 -6.99 -12.25
C ALA A 341 13.58 -6.92 -11.35
N ASP A 342 13.41 -6.61 -10.07
CA ASP A 342 14.45 -6.28 -9.12
C ASP A 342 14.66 -7.33 -8.01
N THR A 343 13.90 -8.44 -8.04
CA THR A 343 14.07 -9.58 -7.12
C THR A 343 14.50 -10.84 -7.90
N PRO A 344 15.37 -11.69 -7.31
CA PRO A 344 15.79 -12.93 -7.95
C PRO A 344 14.64 -13.94 -8.04
N ASP A 345 14.76 -14.91 -8.93
CA ASP A 345 13.80 -16.02 -9.03
C ASP A 345 13.74 -16.80 -7.70
N ALA A 346 12.52 -17.17 -7.31
CA ALA A 346 12.28 -17.92 -6.10
C ALA A 346 12.77 -19.37 -6.25
N ARG A 347 13.31 -19.93 -5.17
CA ARG A 347 13.58 -21.37 -5.09
C ARG A 347 12.28 -22.09 -4.77
N ILE A 348 11.99 -23.17 -5.49
CA ILE A 348 10.81 -23.99 -5.28
C ILE A 348 11.26 -25.40 -4.93
N GLY A 349 10.59 -26.03 -3.98
CA GLY A 349 10.89 -27.40 -3.59
C GLY A 349 9.75 -28.08 -2.87
N GLU A 350 10.02 -29.28 -2.37
CA GLU A 350 9.09 -30.06 -1.57
C GLU A 350 9.85 -30.72 -0.41
N THR A 351 9.24 -30.72 0.77
CA THR A 351 9.78 -31.38 1.96
C THR A 351 8.64 -31.98 2.75
N ASP A 352 8.74 -33.26 3.06
CA ASP A 352 7.71 -34.02 3.80
C ASP A 352 6.29 -33.91 3.21
N GLY A 353 6.16 -33.90 1.88
CA GLY A 353 4.88 -33.76 1.18
C GLY A 353 4.29 -32.35 1.20
N VAL A 354 5.08 -31.34 1.62
CA VAL A 354 4.70 -29.93 1.58
C VAL A 354 5.56 -29.21 0.54
N ARG A 355 4.90 -28.66 -0.48
CA ARG A 355 5.55 -27.83 -1.49
C ARG A 355 5.82 -26.46 -0.89
N TRP A 356 6.92 -25.84 -1.25
CA TRP A 356 7.28 -24.51 -0.76
C TRP A 356 7.91 -23.66 -1.85
N LEU A 357 7.73 -22.35 -1.69
CA LEU A 357 8.40 -21.30 -2.45
C LEU A 357 9.21 -20.47 -1.46
N HIS A 358 10.50 -20.28 -1.73
CA HIS A 358 11.42 -19.48 -0.95
C HIS A 358 11.92 -18.31 -1.78
N GLN A 359 11.58 -17.09 -1.35
CA GLN A 359 12.03 -15.85 -1.94
C GLN A 359 13.09 -15.18 -1.05
N THR A 360 14.19 -14.77 -1.67
CA THR A 360 15.17 -13.86 -1.07
C THR A 360 14.92 -12.46 -1.66
N ILE A 361 14.79 -11.46 -0.79
CA ILE A 361 14.85 -10.04 -1.17
C ILE A 361 16.25 -9.54 -0.80
N PRO A 362 17.09 -9.16 -1.78
CA PRO A 362 18.46 -8.73 -1.50
C PRO A 362 18.50 -7.54 -0.55
N GLY A 363 19.57 -7.45 0.24
CA GLY A 363 19.86 -6.25 1.01
C GLY A 363 20.55 -5.16 0.20
N ASP A 364 20.92 -4.10 0.90
CA ASP A 364 21.84 -3.07 0.47
C ASP A 364 22.89 -2.83 1.59
N PRO A 365 23.80 -1.83 1.49
CA PRO A 365 24.82 -1.62 2.51
C PRO A 365 24.30 -1.33 3.93
N ASP A 366 23.04 -0.90 4.08
CA ASP A 366 22.43 -0.41 5.32
C ASP A 366 21.21 -1.23 5.76
N TRP A 367 20.67 -2.08 4.89
CA TRP A 367 19.62 -3.03 5.18
C TRP A 367 20.06 -4.45 4.78
N PRO A 368 20.02 -5.44 5.67
CA PRO A 368 20.57 -6.78 5.40
C PRO A 368 19.80 -7.59 4.34
N GLY A 369 18.63 -7.13 3.92
CA GLY A 369 17.70 -7.91 3.11
C GLY A 369 16.70 -8.66 3.97
N MET A 370 15.83 -9.44 3.32
CA MET A 370 14.94 -10.37 4.02
C MET A 370 14.72 -11.63 3.22
N GLU A 371 14.32 -12.69 3.90
CA GLU A 371 13.86 -13.93 3.27
C GLU A 371 12.44 -14.25 3.73
N PHE A 372 11.69 -14.92 2.88
CA PHE A 372 10.41 -15.49 3.27
C PHE A 372 10.12 -16.80 2.53
N ALA A 373 9.34 -17.66 3.16
CA ALA A 373 8.84 -18.88 2.57
C ALA A 373 7.31 -18.96 2.62
N VAL A 374 6.73 -19.45 1.53
CA VAL A 374 5.31 -19.81 1.44
C VAL A 374 5.23 -21.33 1.28
N ALA A 375 4.61 -22.01 2.23
CA ALA A 375 4.47 -23.47 2.23
C ALA A 375 3.00 -23.87 1.97
N LEU A 376 2.79 -24.83 1.07
CA LEU A 376 1.50 -25.38 0.67
C LEU A 376 1.43 -26.87 1.03
N ALA A 377 0.65 -27.20 2.05
CA ALA A 377 0.24 -28.58 2.33
C ALA A 377 -1.12 -28.84 1.66
N ASN A 378 -1.22 -29.93 0.90
CA ASN A 378 -2.43 -30.31 0.16
C ASN A 378 -2.82 -31.76 0.51
N ALA A 379 -4.04 -31.98 1.00
CA ALA A 379 -4.55 -33.30 1.37
C ALA A 379 -6.04 -33.43 1.05
N GLY A 380 -6.37 -34.08 -0.07
CA GLY A 380 -7.75 -34.21 -0.57
C GLY A 380 -8.40 -32.83 -0.73
N PRO A 381 -9.58 -32.57 -0.15
CA PRO A 381 -10.23 -31.27 -0.26
C PRO A 381 -9.56 -30.17 0.57
N ARG A 382 -8.66 -30.51 1.51
CA ARG A 382 -8.07 -29.54 2.44
C ARG A 382 -6.73 -29.04 1.94
N LYS A 383 -6.53 -27.73 2.00
CA LYS A 383 -5.26 -27.06 1.74
C LYS A 383 -4.92 -26.11 2.88
N VAL A 384 -3.64 -26.04 3.19
CA VAL A 384 -3.09 -25.10 4.17
C VAL A 384 -1.94 -24.37 3.51
N VAL A 385 -2.00 -23.04 3.56
CA VAL A 385 -0.89 -22.19 3.11
C VAL A 385 -0.36 -21.40 4.29
N THR A 386 0.95 -21.45 4.53
CA THR A 386 1.60 -20.71 5.63
C THR A 386 2.70 -19.83 5.08
N ILE A 387 2.84 -18.62 5.64
CA ILE A 387 3.87 -17.65 5.27
C ILE A 387 4.73 -17.38 6.50
N VAL A 388 6.05 -17.52 6.35
CA VAL A 388 7.04 -17.23 7.40
C VAL A 388 8.14 -16.34 6.84
N THR A 389 8.55 -15.32 7.60
CA THR A 389 9.63 -14.39 7.24
C THR A 389 10.87 -14.61 8.09
N SER A 390 12.01 -14.08 7.64
CA SER A 390 13.28 -14.10 8.38
C SER A 390 13.23 -13.30 9.68
N LEU A 391 12.15 -12.56 9.94
CA LEU A 391 11.88 -11.91 11.23
C LEU A 391 11.28 -12.88 12.27
N GLU A 392 10.74 -14.01 11.81
CA GLU A 392 10.06 -15.00 12.63
C GLU A 392 10.90 -16.25 12.87
N ALA A 393 11.80 -16.61 11.93
CA ALA A 393 12.65 -17.80 12.03
C ALA A 393 13.93 -17.66 11.20
N ASP A 394 15.02 -18.28 11.68
CA ASP A 394 16.30 -18.34 10.96
C ASP A 394 16.22 -19.22 9.69
N ASP A 395 15.51 -20.36 9.77
CA ASP A 395 15.19 -21.21 8.62
C ASP A 395 13.71 -21.04 8.26
N VAL A 396 13.45 -20.12 7.33
CA VAL A 396 12.09 -19.76 6.91
C VAL A 396 11.35 -20.92 6.26
N VAL A 397 12.05 -21.78 5.50
CA VAL A 397 11.43 -22.91 4.76
C VAL A 397 10.98 -23.97 5.74
N ASP A 398 11.88 -24.41 6.60
CA ASP A 398 11.59 -25.44 7.62
C ASP A 398 10.49 -24.97 8.59
N ALA A 399 10.53 -23.71 9.02
CA ALA A 399 9.47 -23.12 9.83
C ALA A 399 8.11 -23.08 9.11
N ALA A 400 8.06 -22.65 7.85
CA ALA A 400 6.83 -22.61 7.06
C ALA A 400 6.27 -24.03 6.82
N VAL A 401 7.13 -25.00 6.49
CA VAL A 401 6.74 -26.40 6.30
C VAL A 401 6.19 -27.00 7.59
N ARG A 402 6.87 -26.83 8.73
CA ARG A 402 6.37 -27.30 10.04
C ARG A 402 5.01 -26.69 10.38
N ALA A 403 4.86 -25.39 10.21
CA ALA A 403 3.61 -24.71 10.52
C ALA A 403 2.46 -25.19 9.60
N ALA A 404 2.72 -25.36 8.30
CA ALA A 404 1.74 -25.92 7.36
C ALA A 404 1.32 -27.35 7.74
N ARG A 405 2.29 -28.21 8.12
CA ARG A 405 2.01 -29.58 8.58
C ARG A 405 1.23 -29.63 9.89
N ALA A 406 1.63 -28.83 10.88
CA ALA A 406 0.94 -28.75 12.16
C ALA A 406 -0.52 -28.30 11.98
N THR A 407 -0.76 -27.26 11.19
CA THR A 407 -2.10 -26.80 10.85
C THR A 407 -2.88 -27.84 10.06
N MET A 408 -2.25 -28.56 9.12
CA MET A 408 -2.89 -29.66 8.37
C MET A 408 -3.31 -30.83 9.27
N GLN A 409 -2.52 -31.15 10.29
CA GLN A 409 -2.80 -32.23 11.26
C GLN A 409 -3.83 -31.83 12.31
N ALA A 410 -3.97 -30.54 12.60
CA ALA A 410 -4.97 -30.05 13.55
C ALA A 410 -6.41 -30.31 13.07
N GLN A 411 -7.32 -30.51 14.01
CA GLN A 411 -8.72 -30.77 13.74
C GLN A 411 -9.40 -29.54 13.13
N THR A 412 -9.93 -29.66 11.91
CA THR A 412 -10.60 -28.54 11.18
C THR A 412 -11.66 -27.84 12.04
N ARG A 413 -12.53 -28.61 12.71
CA ARG A 413 -13.58 -28.04 13.58
C ARG A 413 -13.02 -27.15 14.68
N LYS A 414 -11.88 -27.52 15.27
CA LYS A 414 -11.23 -26.71 16.29
C LYS A 414 -10.65 -25.43 15.70
N LEU A 415 -9.91 -25.52 14.58
CA LEU A 415 -9.35 -24.33 13.92
C LEU A 415 -10.43 -23.33 13.53
N VAL A 416 -11.55 -23.80 12.98
CA VAL A 416 -12.69 -22.95 12.60
C VAL A 416 -13.32 -22.34 13.84
N SER A 417 -13.57 -23.13 14.89
CA SER A 417 -14.15 -22.62 16.14
C SER A 417 -13.27 -21.56 16.81
N ASP A 418 -11.96 -21.78 16.88
CA ASP A 418 -11.02 -20.83 17.49
C ASP A 418 -10.93 -19.52 16.67
N HIS A 419 -10.98 -19.62 15.34
CA HIS A 419 -11.00 -18.47 14.44
C HIS A 419 -12.30 -17.66 14.58
N GLU A 420 -13.46 -18.32 14.51
CA GLU A 420 -14.76 -17.64 14.63
C GLU A 420 -14.98 -17.05 16.04
N ALA A 421 -14.37 -17.62 17.08
CA ALA A 421 -14.39 -17.05 18.43
C ALA A 421 -13.70 -15.68 18.49
N ILE A 422 -12.52 -15.51 17.86
CA ILE A 422 -11.84 -14.20 17.82
C ILE A 422 -12.68 -13.17 17.05
N TRP A 423 -13.26 -13.55 15.92
CA TRP A 423 -14.11 -12.63 15.16
C TRP A 423 -15.39 -12.27 15.91
N SER A 424 -15.96 -13.21 16.67
CA SER A 424 -17.09 -12.91 17.56
C SER A 424 -16.70 -11.96 18.68
N GLU A 425 -15.51 -12.10 19.28
CA GLU A 425 -14.98 -11.19 20.30
C GLU A 425 -14.75 -9.79 19.69
N PHE A 426 -14.12 -9.73 18.53
CA PHE A 426 -13.91 -8.49 17.79
C PHE A 426 -15.23 -7.75 17.55
N TRP A 427 -16.24 -8.41 16.96
CA TRP A 427 -17.54 -7.79 16.70
C TRP A 427 -18.37 -7.54 17.96
N SER A 428 -18.01 -8.08 19.12
CA SER A 428 -18.71 -7.80 20.38
C SER A 428 -18.37 -6.43 20.98
N ALA A 429 -17.26 -5.81 20.54
CA ALA A 429 -16.78 -4.53 21.07
C ALA A 429 -17.66 -3.34 20.65
N SER A 430 -18.25 -3.37 19.46
CA SER A 430 -19.11 -2.30 18.93
C SER A 430 -19.94 -2.75 17.73
N GLY A 431 -20.97 -1.96 17.39
CA GLY A 431 -21.79 -2.14 16.20
C GLY A 431 -22.63 -0.90 15.91
N LEU A 432 -23.12 -0.78 14.67
CA LEU A 432 -23.88 0.37 14.17
C LEU A 432 -25.18 -0.09 13.48
N GLU A 433 -26.28 0.62 13.75
CA GLU A 433 -27.54 0.58 13.00
C GLU A 433 -28.10 2.00 12.94
N VAL A 434 -28.20 2.57 11.74
CA VAL A 434 -28.59 3.97 11.50
C VAL A 434 -29.69 4.12 10.44
N GLY A 435 -30.18 3.02 9.88
CA GLY A 435 -31.27 3.02 8.89
C GLY A 435 -30.82 3.46 7.48
N ASP A 436 -29.54 3.75 7.29
CA ASP A 436 -28.89 3.97 6.00
C ASP A 436 -27.97 2.77 5.70
N ASP A 437 -28.40 1.94 4.74
CA ASP A 437 -27.73 0.68 4.39
C ASP A 437 -26.32 0.91 3.84
N LEU A 438 -26.06 2.01 3.10
CA LEU A 438 -24.74 2.30 2.58
C LEU A 438 -23.78 2.71 3.70
N MET A 439 -24.22 3.57 4.61
CA MET A 439 -23.42 3.99 5.76
C MET A 439 -23.12 2.82 6.71
N GLU A 440 -24.13 1.98 7.02
CA GLU A 440 -23.95 0.76 7.82
C GLU A 440 -22.91 -0.18 7.18
N LYS A 441 -23.10 -0.52 5.89
CA LYS A 441 -22.17 -1.37 5.15
C LYS A 441 -20.75 -0.79 5.12
N THR A 442 -20.61 0.51 4.89
CA THR A 442 -19.30 1.17 4.85
C THR A 442 -18.60 1.09 6.20
N TRP A 443 -19.32 1.29 7.31
CA TRP A 443 -18.76 1.19 8.65
C TRP A 443 -18.24 -0.22 8.96
N TYR A 444 -19.09 -1.24 8.77
CA TYR A 444 -18.70 -2.64 9.04
C TYR A 444 -17.58 -3.11 8.12
N ARG A 445 -17.65 -2.80 6.81
CA ARG A 445 -16.65 -3.23 5.84
C ARG A 445 -15.31 -2.52 6.04
N GLY A 446 -15.33 -1.22 6.37
CA GLY A 446 -14.12 -0.46 6.69
C GLY A 446 -13.41 -1.00 7.93
N LEU A 447 -14.15 -1.28 8.99
CA LEU A 447 -13.60 -1.86 10.23
C LEU A 447 -13.09 -3.29 10.03
N TYR A 448 -13.83 -4.13 9.28
CA TYR A 448 -13.37 -5.46 8.87
C TYR A 448 -12.07 -5.38 8.07
N PHE A 449 -11.99 -4.46 7.12
CA PHE A 449 -10.80 -4.28 6.29
C PHE A 449 -9.59 -3.88 7.13
N LEU A 450 -9.74 -2.90 8.04
CA LEU A 450 -8.67 -2.53 8.96
C LEU A 450 -8.19 -3.72 9.81
N ARG A 451 -9.12 -4.56 10.31
CA ARG A 451 -8.78 -5.77 11.06
C ARG A 451 -8.09 -6.84 10.21
N CYS A 452 -8.33 -6.88 8.89
CA CYS A 452 -7.59 -7.74 7.98
C CYS A 452 -6.12 -7.31 7.90
N VAL A 453 -5.84 -6.00 7.85
CA VAL A 453 -4.49 -5.48 7.59
C VAL A 453 -3.79 -4.90 8.82
N SER A 454 -4.40 -4.94 10.00
CA SER A 454 -3.79 -4.45 11.25
C SER A 454 -4.18 -5.31 12.44
N LYS A 455 -3.22 -5.54 13.33
CA LYS A 455 -3.39 -6.04 14.70
C LYS A 455 -2.14 -5.71 15.52
N PRO A 456 -2.21 -5.74 16.86
CA PRO A 456 -1.03 -5.59 17.70
C PRO A 456 0.13 -6.50 17.29
N GLY A 457 1.33 -5.91 17.18
CA GLY A 457 2.57 -6.59 16.83
C GLY A 457 2.83 -6.77 15.33
N ALA A 458 1.84 -6.50 14.45
CA ALA A 458 2.06 -6.53 13.01
C ALA A 458 2.83 -5.29 12.52
N VAL A 459 3.48 -5.38 11.36
CA VAL A 459 3.96 -4.17 10.65
C VAL A 459 2.74 -3.37 10.19
N PRO A 460 2.72 -2.03 10.32
CA PRO A 460 1.55 -1.25 9.90
C PRO A 460 1.35 -1.33 8.38
N PRO A 461 0.09 -1.35 7.91
CA PRO A 461 -0.22 -1.30 6.50
C PRO A 461 0.27 0.02 5.89
N GLY A 462 0.90 -0.06 4.72
CA GLY A 462 1.19 1.09 3.88
C GLY A 462 -0.02 1.49 3.03
N LEU A 463 0.22 2.34 2.02
CA LEU A 463 -0.76 2.51 0.95
C LEU A 463 -1.16 1.13 0.40
N PHE A 464 -2.46 0.96 0.11
CA PHE A 464 -3.06 -0.30 -0.36
C PHE A 464 -3.07 -1.46 0.64
N GLY A 465 -2.75 -1.26 1.93
CA GLY A 465 -2.93 -2.31 2.94
C GLY A 465 -2.02 -3.54 2.74
N SER A 466 -0.86 -3.34 2.10
CA SER A 466 0.04 -4.43 1.66
C SER A 466 -0.60 -5.40 0.65
N LEU A 467 -1.74 -5.05 0.04
CA LEU A 467 -2.38 -5.79 -1.05
C LEU A 467 -1.84 -5.30 -2.39
N THR A 468 -0.61 -5.68 -2.73
CA THR A 468 0.08 -5.20 -3.95
C THR A 468 0.25 -6.31 -4.98
N THR A 469 0.41 -5.92 -6.25
CA THR A 469 0.61 -6.85 -7.38
C THR A 469 1.96 -6.67 -8.07
N GLY A 470 2.93 -5.99 -7.44
CA GLY A 470 4.31 -5.83 -7.94
C GLY A 470 4.88 -4.43 -7.68
N SER A 471 4.35 -3.43 -8.37
CA SER A 471 4.82 -2.03 -8.35
C SER A 471 3.68 -1.09 -7.92
N PRO A 472 3.36 -1.01 -6.62
CA PRO A 472 2.29 -0.13 -6.14
C PRO A 472 2.58 1.34 -6.45
N ALA A 473 1.54 2.12 -6.76
CA ALA A 473 1.68 3.56 -6.93
C ALA A 473 2.22 4.20 -5.64
N TRP A 474 3.07 5.22 -5.75
CA TRP A 474 3.78 5.80 -4.61
C TRP A 474 4.45 4.76 -3.71
N HIS A 475 4.93 3.67 -4.31
CA HIS A 475 5.66 2.58 -3.66
C HIS A 475 4.92 1.87 -2.54
N GLY A 476 3.61 2.08 -2.36
CA GLY A 476 2.89 1.46 -1.25
C GLY A 476 3.38 1.93 0.12
N ASP A 477 4.10 3.05 0.19
CA ASP A 477 4.84 3.49 1.37
C ASP A 477 3.91 4.12 2.44
N TYR A 478 4.48 4.74 3.47
CA TYR A 478 3.76 5.49 4.49
C TYR A 478 3.74 7.00 4.18
N HIS A 479 2.73 7.47 3.42
CA HIS A 479 2.48 8.90 3.18
C HIS A 479 1.84 9.58 4.41
N THR A 480 2.52 10.56 5.00
CA THR A 480 2.15 11.21 6.28
C THR A 480 1.49 12.59 6.13
N ASN A 481 1.18 13.03 4.92
CA ASN A 481 0.42 14.27 4.72
C ASN A 481 -1.10 14.08 4.84
N TYR A 482 -1.59 12.84 5.01
CA TYR A 482 -2.99 12.47 5.30
C TYR A 482 -3.17 10.94 5.42
N ASN A 483 -2.49 10.19 4.55
CA ASN A 483 -2.90 8.85 4.13
C ASN A 483 -2.73 7.78 5.21
N ILE A 484 -1.57 7.71 5.86
CA ILE A 484 -1.36 6.72 6.91
C ILE A 484 -2.20 7.04 8.15
N GLN A 485 -2.35 8.32 8.51
CA GLN A 485 -3.15 8.74 9.66
C GLN A 485 -4.61 8.30 9.51
N GLN A 486 -5.24 8.61 8.37
CA GLN A 486 -6.66 8.33 8.15
C GLN A 486 -7.01 6.85 8.29
N THR A 487 -6.05 5.95 8.02
CA THR A 487 -6.24 4.51 8.11
C THR A 487 -6.68 4.08 9.51
N PHE A 488 -6.25 4.80 10.55
CA PHE A 488 -6.51 4.44 11.95
C PHE A 488 -7.57 5.29 12.64
N TRP A 489 -8.07 6.38 12.03
CA TRP A 489 -9.02 7.28 12.72
C TRP A 489 -10.30 6.60 13.17
N GLY A 490 -10.84 5.71 12.32
CA GLY A 490 -12.10 5.02 12.61
C GLY A 490 -12.00 4.04 13.79
N CYS A 491 -10.81 3.49 14.08
CA CYS A 491 -10.67 2.46 15.08
C CYS A 491 -10.94 2.98 16.51
N TYR A 492 -10.57 4.22 16.80
CA TYR A 492 -10.78 4.81 18.13
C TYR A 492 -12.27 4.97 18.45
N ALA A 493 -13.03 5.59 17.54
CA ALA A 493 -14.47 5.80 17.72
C ALA A 493 -15.27 4.49 17.63
N ALA A 494 -14.74 3.48 16.94
CA ALA A 494 -15.32 2.15 16.85
C ALA A 494 -14.95 1.22 18.02
N ASN A 495 -14.32 1.71 19.09
CA ASN A 495 -13.90 0.90 20.24
C ASN A 495 -12.90 -0.21 19.89
N HIS A 496 -12.00 0.07 18.95
CA HIS A 496 -10.90 -0.78 18.51
C HIS A 496 -9.52 -0.08 18.54
N PRO A 497 -9.16 0.65 19.62
CA PRO A 497 -7.89 1.37 19.71
C PRO A 497 -6.66 0.45 19.54
N GLU A 498 -6.78 -0.85 19.84
CA GLU A 498 -5.71 -1.84 19.67
C GLU A 498 -5.25 -1.98 18.20
N LEU A 499 -6.11 -1.66 17.23
CA LEU A 499 -5.76 -1.70 15.81
C LEU A 499 -4.78 -0.59 15.41
N ALA A 500 -4.60 0.44 16.24
CA ALA A 500 -3.64 1.52 16.01
C ALA A 500 -2.22 1.20 16.53
N GLU A 501 -2.02 0.13 17.30
CA GLU A 501 -0.69 -0.20 17.87
C GLU A 501 0.44 -0.23 16.83
N PRO A 502 0.25 -0.82 15.62
CA PRO A 502 1.30 -0.80 14.60
C PRO A 502 1.73 0.61 14.18
N TYR A 503 0.78 1.55 14.14
CA TYR A 503 1.06 2.96 13.84
C TYR A 503 1.80 3.63 14.99
N ASP A 504 1.32 3.45 16.22
CA ASP A 504 1.94 4.05 17.41
C ASP A 504 3.41 3.63 17.54
N ARG A 505 3.69 2.34 17.31
CA ARG A 505 5.04 1.79 17.34
C ARG A 505 5.91 2.30 16.20
N LEU A 506 5.36 2.45 14.98
CA LEU A 506 6.09 3.06 13.86
C LEU A 506 6.54 4.47 14.22
N ILE A 507 5.63 5.33 14.68
CA ILE A 507 5.94 6.73 14.99
C ILE A 507 6.89 6.82 16.20
N HIS A 508 6.67 6.01 17.23
CA HIS A 508 7.55 5.95 18.40
C HIS A 508 8.99 5.58 18.00
N ASN A 509 9.17 4.53 17.20
CA ASN A 509 10.49 4.07 16.75
C ASN A 509 11.18 5.06 15.80
N TYR A 510 10.40 5.92 15.13
CA TYR A 510 10.92 6.95 14.23
C TYR A 510 11.49 8.18 14.97
N SER A 511 11.25 8.34 16.27
CA SER A 511 11.63 9.53 17.04
C SER A 511 13.13 9.89 16.91
N THR A 512 14.05 8.92 16.95
CA THR A 512 15.49 9.17 16.81
C THR A 512 15.83 9.81 15.46
N ARG A 513 15.25 9.29 14.38
CA ARG A 513 15.38 9.85 13.03
C ARG A 513 14.72 11.22 12.95
N GLY A 514 13.56 11.41 13.58
CA GLY A 514 12.91 12.71 13.66
C GLY A 514 13.79 13.80 14.30
N HIS A 515 14.53 13.47 15.36
CA HIS A 515 15.52 14.37 15.96
C HIS A 515 16.71 14.64 15.05
N TRP A 516 17.20 13.61 14.36
CA TRP A 516 18.28 13.76 13.38
C TRP A 516 17.87 14.70 12.23
N LEU A 517 16.64 14.57 11.73
CA LEU A 517 16.10 15.41 10.66
C LEU A 517 15.93 16.86 11.12
N ALA A 518 15.38 17.09 12.33
CA ALA A 518 15.24 18.43 12.91
C ALA A 518 16.59 19.17 12.96
N ARG A 519 17.65 18.48 13.44
CA ARG A 519 19.01 19.04 13.49
C ARG A 519 19.62 19.21 12.10
N THR A 520 19.54 18.19 11.24
CA THR A 520 20.23 18.16 9.95
C THR A 520 19.64 19.16 8.96
N ILE A 521 18.32 19.29 8.93
CA ILE A 521 17.61 20.13 7.96
C ILE A 521 17.42 21.55 8.50
N PHE A 522 17.05 21.68 9.78
CA PHE A 522 16.60 22.96 10.32
C PHE A 522 17.58 23.58 11.34
N ASP A 523 18.59 22.84 11.80
CA ASP A 523 19.46 23.23 12.93
C ASP A 523 18.64 23.52 14.20
N MET A 524 17.68 22.65 14.49
CA MET A 524 16.71 22.78 15.58
C MET A 524 16.66 21.53 16.46
N GLU A 525 16.20 21.71 17.70
CA GLU A 525 15.85 20.60 18.59
C GLU A 525 14.41 20.12 18.35
N GLY A 526 14.04 19.04 19.04
CA GLY A 526 12.74 18.38 18.83
C GLY A 526 12.78 17.43 17.64
N ALA A 527 11.60 17.05 17.14
CA ALA A 527 11.48 16.04 16.09
C ALA A 527 10.71 16.57 14.87
N PHE A 528 11.27 16.29 13.69
CA PHE A 528 10.65 16.55 12.39
C PHE A 528 10.33 15.22 11.69
N TYR A 529 9.06 14.98 11.39
CA TYR A 529 8.62 13.82 10.61
C TYR A 529 8.41 14.23 9.15
N PRO A 530 9.01 13.52 8.18
CA PRO A 530 8.90 13.84 6.76
C PRO A 530 7.61 13.28 6.16
N HIS A 531 7.30 13.70 4.92
CA HIS A 531 6.10 13.31 4.15
C HIS A 531 5.99 11.82 3.79
N VAL A 532 7.10 11.07 3.78
CA VAL A 532 7.19 9.66 3.39
C VAL A 532 8.08 8.91 4.38
N LEU A 533 7.57 7.79 4.88
CA LEU A 533 8.27 6.80 5.70
C LEU A 533 8.10 5.42 5.03
N TYR A 534 8.87 4.42 5.45
CA TYR A 534 8.70 3.03 5.01
C TYR A 534 9.15 2.03 6.08
N ALA A 535 8.80 0.75 5.89
CA ALA A 535 9.17 -0.29 6.84
C ALA A 535 10.69 -0.54 6.85
N TYR A 536 11.23 -0.94 8.02
CA TYR A 536 12.64 -1.31 8.21
C TYR A 536 13.66 -0.19 7.98
N GLU A 537 13.24 1.08 8.12
CA GLU A 537 14.17 2.19 8.22
C GLU A 537 15.13 2.00 9.42
N PRO A 538 16.45 2.15 9.22
CA PRO A 538 17.38 2.19 10.33
C PRO A 538 17.04 3.34 11.29
N THR A 539 17.02 3.07 12.59
CA THR A 539 16.57 4.04 13.60
C THR A 539 17.50 5.26 13.73
N ASP A 540 18.81 5.09 13.52
CA ASP A 540 19.80 6.16 13.61
C ASP A 540 20.43 6.44 12.23
N PRO A 541 20.01 7.50 11.52
CA PRO A 541 20.58 7.87 10.23
C PRO A 541 22.07 8.21 10.28
N ALA A 542 22.64 8.53 11.45
CA ALA A 542 24.07 8.83 11.56
C ALA A 542 24.97 7.59 11.42
N GLN A 543 24.40 6.38 11.57
CA GLN A 543 25.11 5.10 11.41
C GLN A 543 24.93 4.49 10.02
N VAL A 544 24.18 5.15 9.16
CA VAL A 544 23.83 4.71 7.82
C VAL A 544 24.92 5.16 6.84
N LYS A 545 25.28 4.30 5.88
CA LYS A 545 26.30 4.55 4.86
C LYS A 545 25.77 5.41 3.70
N SER A 546 24.47 5.38 3.44
CA SER A 546 23.82 6.30 2.50
C SER A 546 24.19 7.76 2.80
N PRO A 547 24.58 8.57 1.78
CA PRO A 547 24.99 9.96 1.97
C PRO A 547 23.87 10.87 2.49
N VAL A 548 22.61 10.45 2.37
CA VAL A 548 21.42 11.20 2.82
C VAL A 548 20.75 10.55 4.02
N GLY A 549 21.42 9.61 4.70
CA GLY A 549 20.87 8.92 5.87
C GLY A 549 19.67 8.03 5.55
N ARG A 550 19.58 7.55 4.29
CA ARG A 550 18.39 6.87 3.73
C ARG A 550 17.13 7.69 3.98
N GLN A 551 17.17 8.96 3.63
CA GLN A 551 15.99 9.82 3.69
C GLN A 551 15.75 10.40 2.30
N TYR A 552 14.57 10.11 1.76
CA TYR A 552 14.02 10.91 0.67
C TYR A 552 13.21 12.06 1.23
N ILE A 553 13.47 13.27 0.75
CA ILE A 553 12.61 14.42 0.98
C ILE A 553 12.24 14.92 -0.39
N HIS A 554 11.00 14.63 -0.82
CA HIS A 554 10.43 15.27 -1.99
C HIS A 554 10.53 16.77 -1.75
N HIS A 555 11.48 17.40 -2.42
CA HIS A 555 12.01 18.73 -2.15
C HIS A 555 10.93 19.82 -2.07
N VAL A 556 9.74 19.58 -2.62
CA VAL A 556 8.55 20.42 -2.45
C VAL A 556 7.68 19.95 -1.26
N TRP A 557 7.11 18.75 -1.33
CA TRP A 557 6.07 18.28 -0.38
C TRP A 557 6.64 17.90 0.99
N GLY A 558 7.89 17.47 1.02
CA GLY A 558 8.61 17.09 2.24
C GLY A 558 8.89 18.25 3.19
N PHE A 559 8.59 19.50 2.83
CA PHE A 559 8.76 20.69 3.68
C PHE A 559 7.46 21.27 4.23
N THR A 560 6.36 20.53 4.16
CA THR A 560 5.13 20.91 4.86
C THR A 560 5.32 20.77 6.37
N LEU A 561 5.42 21.89 7.10
CA LEU A 561 5.67 21.90 8.54
C LEU A 561 4.59 21.17 9.35
N GLY A 562 3.33 21.29 8.95
CA GLY A 562 2.18 20.69 9.64
C GLY A 562 2.19 19.16 9.67
N VAL A 563 2.94 18.52 8.76
CA VAL A 563 3.03 17.05 8.67
C VAL A 563 3.56 16.45 9.97
N SER A 564 4.53 17.09 10.62
CA SER A 564 5.08 16.58 11.89
C SER A 564 4.01 16.49 12.99
N GLY A 565 3.21 17.54 13.14
CA GLY A 565 2.08 17.55 14.09
C GLY A 565 0.99 16.57 13.69
N PHE A 566 0.69 16.47 12.41
CA PHE A 566 -0.32 15.53 11.92
C PHE A 566 0.10 14.07 12.13
N THR A 567 1.40 13.77 12.03
CA THR A 567 1.96 12.44 12.27
C THR A 567 1.85 12.00 13.72
N VAL A 568 2.05 12.90 14.69
CA VAL A 568 1.97 12.52 16.11
C VAL A 568 0.56 12.67 16.69
N GLN A 569 -0.38 13.29 15.97
CA GLN A 569 -1.75 13.50 16.43
C GLN A 569 -2.50 12.20 16.76
N PRO A 570 -2.42 11.12 15.97
CA PRO A 570 -3.12 9.88 16.31
C PRO A 570 -2.67 9.26 17.63
N LEU A 571 -1.39 9.39 18.02
CA LEU A 571 -0.91 8.93 19.33
C LEU A 571 -1.58 9.71 20.46
N TRP A 572 -1.76 11.02 20.28
CA TRP A 572 -2.53 11.82 21.24
C TRP A 572 -4.00 11.40 21.28
N TRP A 573 -4.63 11.16 20.12
CA TRP A 573 -6.00 10.67 20.07
C TRP A 573 -6.16 9.31 20.76
N HIS A 574 -5.24 8.37 20.55
CA HIS A 574 -5.26 7.10 21.29
C HIS A 574 -5.35 7.36 22.80
N TYR A 575 -4.47 8.21 23.36
CA TYR A 575 -4.56 8.60 24.76
C TYR A 575 -5.91 9.25 25.13
N LYS A 576 -6.48 10.10 24.28
CA LYS A 576 -7.77 10.76 24.58
C LYS A 576 -8.96 9.79 24.55
N TYR A 577 -8.95 8.80 23.68
CA TYR A 577 -10.00 7.78 23.58
C TYR A 577 -9.85 6.68 24.64
N GLN A 578 -8.61 6.33 24.99
CA GLN A 578 -8.27 5.36 26.01
C GLN A 578 -7.19 5.92 26.96
N PRO A 579 -7.59 6.74 27.96
CA PRO A 579 -6.63 7.34 28.88
C PRO A 579 -5.85 6.29 29.67
N ASP A 580 -4.56 6.16 29.36
CA ASP A 580 -3.61 5.33 30.08
C ASP A 580 -2.36 6.14 30.42
N HIS A 581 -1.99 6.15 31.71
CA HIS A 581 -0.88 6.96 32.21
C HIS A 581 0.46 6.48 31.63
N HIS A 582 0.66 5.17 31.51
CA HIS A 582 1.90 4.62 31.00
C HIS A 582 2.09 4.97 29.51
N PHE A 583 1.05 4.80 28.70
CA PHE A 583 1.02 5.19 27.30
C PHE A 583 1.21 6.69 27.11
N LEU A 584 0.56 7.53 27.93
CA LEU A 584 0.80 8.96 27.93
C LEU A 584 2.28 9.28 28.17
N GLU A 585 2.86 8.74 29.25
CA GLU A 585 4.20 9.08 29.70
C GLU A 585 5.31 8.61 28.73
N HIS A 586 5.15 7.43 28.14
CA HIS A 586 6.20 6.74 27.39
C HIS A 586 6.01 6.78 25.86
N THR A 587 4.79 6.98 25.37
CA THR A 587 4.48 6.92 23.92
C THR A 587 3.92 8.23 23.40
N ALA A 588 2.75 8.67 23.88
CA ALA A 588 2.04 9.81 23.30
C ALA A 588 2.71 11.15 23.62
N TYR A 589 3.00 11.42 24.89
CA TYR A 589 3.57 12.70 25.29
C TYR A 589 4.97 12.94 24.74
N PRO A 590 5.93 11.99 24.74
CA PRO A 590 7.24 12.22 24.15
C PRO A 590 7.16 12.65 22.68
N ALA A 591 6.34 11.98 21.86
CA ALA A 591 6.17 12.33 20.45
C ALA A 591 5.57 13.75 20.27
N VAL A 592 4.51 14.07 21.02
CA VAL A 592 3.87 15.41 20.99
C VAL A 592 4.83 16.50 21.49
N ARG A 593 5.54 16.24 22.59
CA ARG A 593 6.52 17.15 23.18
C ARG A 593 7.62 17.48 22.17
N ASP A 594 8.17 16.47 21.51
CA ASP A 594 9.31 16.66 20.62
C ASP A 594 8.94 17.47 19.36
N VAL A 595 7.73 17.27 18.82
CA VAL A 595 7.21 18.14 17.75
C VAL A 595 6.91 19.56 18.26
N ALA A 596 6.40 19.71 19.49
CA ALA A 596 6.18 21.03 20.08
C ALA A 596 7.49 21.82 20.32
N ILE A 597 8.60 21.13 20.64
CA ILE A 597 9.93 21.74 20.70
C ILE A 597 10.32 22.26 19.33
N PHE A 598 10.23 21.42 18.31
CA PHE A 598 10.57 21.76 16.93
C PHE A 598 9.78 22.99 16.45
N TYR A 599 8.46 23.04 16.68
CA TYR A 599 7.65 24.19 16.30
C TYR A 599 8.01 25.47 17.04
N ALA A 600 8.35 25.40 18.33
CA ALA A 600 8.79 26.58 19.08
C ALA A 600 10.12 27.11 18.53
N ASP A 601 11.09 26.23 18.26
CA ASP A 601 12.37 26.59 17.64
C ASP A 601 12.16 27.18 16.22
N PHE A 602 11.24 26.62 15.43
CA PHE A 602 10.93 27.13 14.10
C PHE A 602 10.31 28.53 14.14
N ILE A 603 9.38 28.80 15.07
CA ILE A 603 8.77 30.12 15.27
C ILE A 603 9.83 31.16 15.65
N ASP A 604 10.84 30.80 16.45
CA ASP A 604 11.93 31.71 16.81
C ASP A 604 12.79 32.13 15.62
N GLN A 605 12.84 31.33 14.56
CA GLN A 605 13.57 31.62 13.31
C GLN A 605 12.76 32.42 12.28
N CYS A 606 11.50 32.73 12.58
CA CYS A 606 10.59 33.41 11.65
C CYS A 606 10.58 34.92 11.85
N GLU A 607 10.25 35.66 10.77
CA GLU A 607 10.05 37.11 10.86
C GLU A 607 8.82 37.44 11.72
N ARG A 608 8.85 38.59 12.40
CA ARG A 608 7.69 39.14 13.11
C ARG A 608 7.06 40.29 12.33
N ARG A 609 5.72 40.31 12.27
CA ARG A 609 4.92 41.42 11.72
C ARG A 609 3.69 41.60 12.61
N ASP A 610 3.46 42.85 13.06
CA ASP A 610 2.31 43.21 13.91
C ASP A 610 2.13 42.29 15.12
N ASN A 611 3.23 42.02 15.84
CA ASN A 611 3.32 41.09 16.98
C ASN A 611 3.03 39.61 16.70
N HIS A 612 2.77 39.22 15.46
CA HIS A 612 2.59 37.83 15.04
C HIS A 612 3.81 37.34 14.27
N VAL A 613 3.96 36.01 14.20
CA VAL A 613 4.97 35.37 13.39
C VAL A 613 4.51 35.25 11.93
N VAL A 614 5.43 35.41 10.98
CA VAL A 614 5.23 34.96 9.60
C VAL A 614 5.84 33.57 9.48
N LEU A 615 5.01 32.55 9.68
CA LEU A 615 5.42 31.14 9.66
C LEU A 615 5.82 30.74 8.23
N ALA A 616 7.13 30.73 7.96
CA ALA A 616 7.69 30.48 6.64
C ALA A 616 9.18 30.08 6.74
N PRO A 617 9.70 29.35 5.74
CA PRO A 617 9.03 28.78 4.57
C PRO A 617 8.32 27.46 4.88
N SER A 618 7.19 27.23 4.22
CA SER A 618 6.48 25.94 4.22
C SER A 618 5.67 25.76 2.93
N VAL A 619 5.18 24.56 2.67
CA VAL A 619 4.32 24.25 1.52
C VAL A 619 2.98 23.75 2.03
N SER A 620 1.89 24.31 1.51
CA SER A 620 0.56 23.71 1.67
C SER A 620 0.58 22.35 0.96
N PRO A 621 0.19 21.24 1.62
CA PRO A 621 0.23 19.91 1.01
C PRO A 621 -0.24 19.93 -0.44
N GLU A 622 0.63 19.50 -1.36
CA GLU A 622 0.36 19.30 -2.80
C GLU A 622 -0.10 20.54 -3.59
N HIS A 623 0.05 21.74 -3.02
CA HIS A 623 -0.36 22.99 -3.66
C HIS A 623 0.83 23.89 -4.03
N TRP A 624 0.88 24.29 -5.31
CA TRP A 624 1.75 25.35 -5.89
C TRP A 624 3.27 25.16 -5.81
N GLY A 625 3.73 24.25 -4.97
CA GLY A 625 5.13 24.04 -4.61
C GLY A 625 5.84 25.30 -4.11
N TRP A 626 7.13 25.43 -4.41
CA TRP A 626 7.88 26.64 -4.08
C TRP A 626 7.54 27.78 -5.05
N THR A 627 7.06 28.89 -4.51
CA THR A 627 6.66 30.07 -5.27
C THR A 627 7.67 31.21 -5.11
N ASP A 628 7.72 32.09 -6.13
CA ASP A 628 8.61 33.25 -6.11
C ASP A 628 8.47 34.06 -4.81
N ARG A 629 9.61 34.34 -4.18
CA ARG A 629 9.71 35.04 -2.88
C ARG A 629 8.77 34.48 -1.80
N PHE A 630 8.43 33.19 -1.86
CA PHE A 630 7.50 32.53 -0.95
C PHE A 630 6.13 33.17 -0.82
N GLN A 631 5.62 33.79 -1.89
CA GLN A 631 4.33 34.47 -1.85
C GLN A 631 3.16 33.57 -1.41
N ARG A 632 3.22 32.26 -1.69
CA ARG A 632 2.24 31.23 -1.25
C ARG A 632 2.83 30.20 -0.26
N ASN A 633 4.05 30.42 0.23
CA ASN A 633 4.79 29.49 1.09
C ASN A 633 4.97 30.01 2.52
N ARG A 634 3.98 30.76 2.99
CA ARG A 634 3.96 31.41 4.31
C ARG A 634 2.57 31.31 4.91
N ASN A 635 2.49 31.20 6.22
CA ASN A 635 1.24 31.17 6.98
C ASN A 635 0.21 30.16 6.41
N CYS A 636 0.66 28.96 6.05
CA CYS A 636 -0.26 27.91 5.62
C CYS A 636 -1.21 27.58 6.78
N THR A 637 -2.52 27.60 6.51
CA THR A 637 -3.54 27.32 7.53
C THR A 637 -3.38 25.94 8.15
N PHE A 638 -2.97 24.94 7.36
CA PHE A 638 -2.69 23.60 7.86
C PHE A 638 -1.57 23.61 8.90
N ASP A 639 -0.43 24.26 8.61
CA ASP A 639 0.72 24.34 9.51
C ASP A 639 0.37 25.08 10.81
N ILE A 640 -0.31 26.22 10.71
CA ILE A 640 -0.74 27.00 11.87
C ILE A 640 -1.69 26.15 12.74
N SER A 641 -2.66 25.47 12.12
CA SER A 641 -3.63 24.64 12.84
C SER A 641 -2.94 23.48 13.58
N MET A 642 -1.98 22.81 12.93
CA MET A 642 -1.22 21.73 13.55
C MET A 642 -0.27 22.22 14.64
N ALA A 643 0.41 23.35 14.45
CA ALA A 643 1.24 23.94 15.49
C ALA A 643 0.42 24.32 16.73
N ARG A 644 -0.75 24.96 16.56
CA ARG A 644 -1.65 25.28 17.67
C ARG A 644 -2.11 24.03 18.42
N TYR A 645 -2.59 23.01 17.68
CA TYR A 645 -3.05 21.75 18.25
C TYR A 645 -1.95 21.06 19.07
N ILE A 646 -0.73 20.99 18.52
CA ILE A 646 0.41 20.35 19.19
C ILE A 646 0.85 21.12 20.43
N PHE A 647 0.85 22.45 20.41
CA PHE A 647 1.14 23.21 21.64
C PHE A 647 0.09 22.96 22.71
N GLU A 648 -1.20 22.95 22.36
CA GLU A 648 -2.29 22.68 23.30
C GLU A 648 -2.15 21.26 23.90
N ALA A 649 -1.91 20.25 23.07
CA ALA A 649 -1.68 18.86 23.52
C ALA A 649 -0.41 18.72 24.38
N ALA A 650 0.69 19.37 24.02
CA ALA A 650 1.93 19.35 24.78
C ALA A 650 1.75 20.01 26.16
N ILE A 651 1.02 21.13 26.24
CA ILE A 651 0.70 21.79 27.49
C ILE A 651 -0.17 20.90 28.37
N GLU A 652 -1.20 20.26 27.80
CA GLU A 652 -2.09 19.34 28.53
C GLU A 652 -1.30 18.14 29.06
N GLY A 653 -0.49 17.48 28.23
CA GLY A 653 0.29 16.32 28.63
C GLY A 653 1.34 16.65 29.71
N ALA A 654 2.04 17.78 29.56
CA ALA A 654 3.02 18.24 30.55
C ALA A 654 2.38 18.54 31.90
N THR A 655 1.22 19.21 31.89
CA THR A 655 0.45 19.55 33.09
C THR A 655 -0.08 18.29 33.77
N THR A 656 -0.60 17.34 32.98
CA THR A 656 -1.11 16.06 33.48
C THR A 656 -0.02 15.23 34.15
N LEU A 657 1.18 15.20 33.57
CA LEU A 657 2.34 14.49 34.10
C LEU A 657 3.13 15.29 35.17
N GLY A 658 2.76 16.55 35.44
CA GLY A 658 3.44 17.40 36.40
C GLY A 658 4.89 17.75 36.06
N ARG A 659 5.25 17.84 34.76
CA ARG A 659 6.63 18.09 34.29
C ARG A 659 6.73 19.19 33.23
N ASP A 660 7.95 19.52 32.82
CA ASP A 660 8.24 20.44 31.69
C ASP A 660 7.68 21.88 31.85
N THR A 661 7.58 22.42 33.07
CA THR A 661 6.99 23.75 33.36
C THR A 661 7.60 24.91 32.55
N GLN A 662 8.92 24.89 32.32
CA GLN A 662 9.57 25.91 31.49
C GLN A 662 9.15 25.80 30.03
N ARG A 663 9.02 24.57 29.50
CA ARG A 663 8.52 24.34 28.13
C ARG A 663 7.07 24.77 27.99
N VAL A 664 6.22 24.48 28.98
CA VAL A 664 4.82 24.96 29.01
C VAL A 664 4.75 26.47 28.88
N THR A 665 5.62 27.21 29.57
CA THR A 665 5.68 28.67 29.45
C THR A 665 6.08 29.10 28.04
N ARG A 666 7.11 28.47 27.47
CA ARG A 666 7.57 28.73 26.11
C ARG A 666 6.50 28.42 25.05
N TRP A 667 5.80 27.29 25.17
CA TRP A 667 4.73 26.89 24.26
C TRP A 667 3.55 27.85 24.31
N LYS A 668 3.17 28.37 25.49
CA LYS A 668 2.14 29.41 25.60
C LYS A 668 2.55 30.71 24.90
N GLN A 669 3.82 31.09 25.00
CA GLN A 669 4.36 32.27 24.32
C GLN A 669 4.36 32.06 22.80
N ALA A 670 4.81 30.91 22.32
CA ALA A 670 4.80 30.55 20.90
C ALA A 670 3.37 30.51 20.33
N LEU A 671 2.43 29.91 21.08
CA LEU A 671 1.01 29.83 20.71
C LEU A 671 0.37 31.22 20.57
N ALA A 672 0.79 32.21 21.36
CA ALA A 672 0.30 33.58 21.28
C ALA A 672 0.86 34.38 20.08
N LEU A 673 1.88 33.85 19.38
CA LEU A 673 2.44 34.45 18.16
C LEU A 673 1.77 33.96 16.87
N LEU A 674 1.08 32.82 16.94
CA LEU A 674 0.30 32.21 15.86
C LEU A 674 -1.10 32.80 15.81
#